data_AF-A0A495TSS9-F1
#
_entry.id   AF-A0A495TSS9-F1
#
_cell.length_a   1.000
_cell.length_b   1.000
_cell.length_c   1.000
_cell.angle_alpha   90.00
_cell.angle_beta   90.00
_cell.angle_gamma   90.00
#
_symmetry.space_group_name_H-M   'P 1'
#
loop_
_entity.id
_entity.type
_entity.pdbx_description
1 polymer ?
#
loop_
_entity_poly.entity_id
_entity_poly.type
_entity_poly.pdbx_seq_one_letter_code
_entity_poly.pdbx_strand_id
1 'polypeptide(L)'
;MMTRQTDSAAPESSIQSLKNENELLLHQLHEVQEQLEIYYLRNQRHEKGVMLDPETSLSIGGFEDNGDLIGALSETNRLMTLVKVQQELHRLETRNTLSAQLGSLLIESVDSPKAFVTLPVRLGRIWRIHSKQTPPKSLGGKGFVALTNAYRAGGFDAVDKLMDEKSIPPAMRANGYTALGRHLLHVDCLNSAAAARRAYTLDPKPYRLKWLAFRLHEAGEVIEAQAMLDLLPADMQFSDSEARQATQLRCEASLRLQDEAKKQVGSSPQRVAIGGRIKKLEIARDEQMRIVADMRKEIDFLTRTNSALNADKLILQGQHDQVVAHVKECNRKLEIEKQAGILLKRENSAIVQRCDAAAELANVRGQEIESLNQTCAYFEREMAAISGRYEVAATHLASSEREVDALKGVNARLEYETLAVAEQRDNAMGLLVARDQHIDALKQVKTLFEQERQTLAADYAEIVELAASRAQEVEKLKQTKSQLEQERSLLAREKDEASRRSVAFQEQIEALKLAKAELSQQKASLGTRHEEVARLATDRAREIEALTRTQKQLEQEKSAIALKEGESSRLVIVYREQVEALQLAKAELSQQKASLGTRHEEVARLATDRAREIEALTRTQKQLEQEKSAIALKEGESSRLVIVYQEQVETLTTQIEEITRLAADRGREIEIMKQAKAKLEQEKALLQGRHDDTAKLAADHLKQISSLQQRLQSQQVKDVEVSTRQQLMHEEMAKAEAQIDLIKEMFLGEWRA
;
A
#
# COMPACT_ATOMS: atom_id res chain seq x y z
N MET A 1 65.22 46.15 -35.89
CA MET A 1 64.48 45.36 -36.88
C MET A 1 64.35 43.95 -36.32
N MET A 2 63.12 43.46 -36.26
CA MET A 2 62.53 42.27 -35.64
C MET A 2 63.41 41.09 -35.16
N THR A 3 63.10 40.69 -33.93
CA THR A 3 63.34 39.43 -33.23
C THR A 3 63.03 38.18 -34.07
N ARG A 4 63.98 37.24 -34.15
CA ARG A 4 63.71 35.81 -34.40
C ARG A 4 64.19 35.02 -33.19
N GLN A 5 63.26 34.84 -32.26
CA GLN A 5 63.34 33.86 -31.19
C GLN A 5 62.55 32.63 -31.63
N THR A 6 63.02 31.46 -31.17
CA THR A 6 62.32 30.18 -31.00
C THR A 6 61.88 29.42 -32.26
N ASP A 7 62.53 28.28 -32.54
CA ASP A 7 61.91 27.11 -33.19
C ASP A 7 62.77 25.82 -33.07
N SER A 8 63.42 25.60 -31.93
CA SER A 8 64.20 24.35 -31.68
C SER A 8 63.61 23.44 -30.60
N ALA A 9 62.55 23.85 -29.87
CA ALA A 9 61.96 23.09 -28.76
C ALA A 9 60.73 22.24 -29.16
N ALA A 10 60.20 22.42 -30.38
CA ALA A 10 58.99 21.74 -30.83
C ALA A 10 59.12 20.21 -31.00
N PRO A 11 60.20 19.65 -31.59
CA PRO A 11 60.23 18.20 -31.87
C PRO A 11 60.40 17.35 -30.62
N GLU A 12 61.16 17.81 -29.62
CA GLU A 12 61.33 17.08 -28.35
C GLU A 12 60.03 17.01 -27.55
N SER A 13 59.24 18.10 -27.54
CA SER A 13 57.92 18.11 -26.90
C SER A 13 56.94 17.13 -27.56
N SER A 14 56.99 17.00 -28.89
CA SER A 14 56.15 16.05 -29.63
C SER A 14 56.58 14.60 -29.38
N ILE A 15 57.88 14.33 -29.30
CA ILE A 15 58.40 12.99 -28.99
C ILE A 15 58.04 12.62 -27.55
N GLN A 16 58.11 13.55 -26.61
CA GLN A 16 57.71 13.30 -25.22
C GLN A 16 56.20 13.09 -25.09
N SER A 17 55.39 13.85 -25.84
CA SER A 17 53.94 13.64 -25.92
C SER A 17 53.60 12.24 -26.46
N LEU A 18 54.27 11.81 -27.53
CA LEU A 18 54.08 10.47 -28.12
C LEU A 18 54.56 9.35 -27.19
N LYS A 19 55.58 9.58 -26.37
CA LYS A 19 56.01 8.62 -25.34
C LYS A 19 54.95 8.49 -24.23
N ASN A 20 54.45 9.61 -23.73
CA ASN A 20 53.41 9.62 -22.71
C ASN A 20 52.11 8.98 -23.24
N GLU A 21 51.77 9.21 -24.50
CA GLU A 21 50.62 8.59 -25.15
C GLU A 21 50.81 7.08 -25.35
N ASN A 22 52.00 6.63 -25.74
CA ASN A 22 52.30 5.19 -25.81
C ASN A 22 52.30 4.51 -24.43
N GLU A 23 52.80 5.17 -23.38
CA GLU A 23 52.72 4.67 -22.00
C GLU A 23 51.26 4.55 -21.54
N LEU A 24 50.43 5.55 -21.86
CA LEU A 24 49.00 5.51 -21.56
C LEU A 24 48.28 4.38 -22.30
N LEU A 25 48.58 4.19 -23.59
CA LEU A 25 48.02 3.10 -24.40
C LEU A 25 48.45 1.72 -23.87
N LEU A 26 49.70 1.58 -23.42
CA LEU A 26 50.20 0.36 -22.78
C LEU A 26 49.47 0.06 -21.48
N HIS A 27 49.21 1.08 -20.65
CA HIS A 27 48.42 0.93 -19.43
C HIS A 27 46.97 0.54 -19.73
N GLN A 28 46.33 1.17 -20.71
CA GLN A 28 44.98 0.81 -21.14
C GLN A 28 44.91 -0.61 -21.70
N LEU A 29 45.94 -1.05 -22.43
CA LEU A 29 46.01 -2.41 -22.94
C LEU A 29 46.15 -3.44 -21.80
N HIS A 30 46.97 -3.15 -20.79
CA HIS A 30 47.09 -4.00 -19.60
C HIS A 30 45.78 -4.09 -18.82
N GLU A 31 45.08 -2.96 -18.63
CA GLU A 31 43.79 -2.94 -17.95
C GLU A 31 42.75 -3.75 -18.72
N VAL A 32 42.69 -3.63 -20.05
CA VAL A 32 41.81 -4.44 -20.89
C VAL A 32 42.18 -5.93 -20.83
N GLN A 33 43.47 -6.26 -20.82
CA GLN A 33 43.93 -7.64 -20.65
C GLN A 33 43.52 -8.21 -19.29
N GLU A 34 43.68 -7.46 -18.21
CA GLU A 34 43.31 -7.89 -16.85
C GLU A 34 41.79 -8.07 -16.74
N GLN A 35 41.00 -7.16 -17.31
CA GLN A 35 39.55 -7.32 -17.40
C GLN A 35 39.16 -8.56 -18.21
N LEU A 36 39.80 -8.79 -19.36
CA LEU A 36 39.56 -9.99 -20.18
C LEU A 36 39.96 -11.28 -19.44
N GLU A 37 41.04 -11.26 -18.66
CA GLU A 37 41.49 -12.40 -17.85
C GLU A 37 40.52 -12.67 -16.70
N ILE A 38 40.01 -11.62 -16.04
CA ILE A 38 38.95 -11.73 -15.04
C ILE A 38 37.67 -12.31 -15.67
N TYR A 39 37.27 -11.84 -16.85
CA TYR A 39 36.12 -12.38 -17.59
C TYR A 39 36.34 -13.82 -18.01
N TYR A 40 37.55 -14.16 -18.49
CA TYR A 40 37.91 -15.52 -18.88
C TYR A 40 37.92 -16.47 -17.67
N LEU A 41 38.48 -16.07 -16.54
CA LEU A 41 38.47 -16.85 -15.30
C LEU A 41 37.05 -17.00 -14.73
N ARG A 42 36.21 -15.96 -14.86
CA ARG A 42 34.79 -16.02 -14.49
C ARG A 42 34.02 -17.00 -15.38
N ASN A 43 34.24 -16.96 -16.69
CA ASN A 43 33.66 -17.90 -17.64
C ASN A 43 34.19 -19.31 -17.40
N GLN A 44 35.47 -19.48 -17.11
CA GLN A 44 36.06 -20.78 -16.79
C GLN A 44 35.50 -21.36 -15.47
N ARG A 45 35.20 -20.52 -14.47
CA ARG A 45 34.47 -20.96 -13.26
C ARG A 45 33.03 -21.36 -13.58
N HIS A 46 32.37 -20.66 -14.51
CA HIS A 46 31.04 -21.06 -14.99
C HIS A 46 31.09 -22.35 -15.82
N GLU A 47 32.11 -22.58 -16.64
CA GLU A 47 32.30 -23.80 -17.42
C GLU A 47 32.73 -25.00 -16.56
N LYS A 48 33.65 -24.80 -15.60
CA LYS A 48 34.06 -25.84 -14.64
C LYS A 48 32.94 -26.19 -13.65
N GLY A 49 32.02 -25.26 -13.37
CA GLY A 49 30.78 -25.54 -12.64
C GLY A 49 29.72 -26.30 -13.45
N VAL A 50 29.91 -26.45 -14.77
CA VAL A 50 28.99 -27.15 -15.69
C VAL A 50 29.50 -28.54 -16.09
N MET A 51 30.75 -28.91 -15.75
CA MET A 51 31.42 -30.13 -16.20
C MET A 51 31.75 -31.16 -15.11
N LEU A 52 31.15 -31.06 -13.92
CA LEU A 52 31.23 -32.10 -12.89
C LEU A 52 29.81 -32.63 -12.59
N ASP A 53 29.60 -33.89 -12.97
CA ASP A 53 28.50 -34.81 -12.66
C ASP A 53 27.06 -34.43 -13.11
N PRO A 54 26.46 -35.18 -14.07
CA PRO A 54 25.07 -35.00 -14.50
C PRO A 54 24.00 -35.32 -13.44
N GLU A 55 24.39 -35.84 -12.28
CA GLU A 55 23.45 -36.21 -11.21
C GLU A 55 23.28 -35.14 -10.13
N THR A 56 24.08 -34.08 -10.13
CA THR A 56 23.81 -32.95 -9.26
C THR A 56 22.94 -31.97 -10.02
N SER A 57 21.63 -32.15 -9.88
CA SER A 57 20.63 -31.13 -10.12
C SER A 57 21.22 -29.73 -9.90
N LEU A 58 21.22 -28.90 -10.95
CA LEU A 58 21.44 -27.45 -10.87
C LEU A 58 20.44 -26.88 -9.86
N SER A 59 20.80 -26.99 -8.59
CA SER A 59 20.18 -26.30 -7.48
C SER A 59 20.56 -24.86 -7.72
N ILE A 60 19.60 -24.13 -8.29
CA ILE A 60 19.66 -22.68 -8.49
C ILE A 60 20.25 -22.09 -7.20
N GLY A 61 21.49 -21.61 -7.30
CA GLY A 61 22.16 -20.93 -6.21
C GLY A 61 21.28 -19.77 -5.73
N GLY A 62 21.00 -19.74 -4.43
CA GLY A 62 20.23 -18.67 -3.80
C GLY A 62 19.06 -19.08 -2.91
N PHE A 63 19.08 -20.25 -2.29
CA PHE A 63 18.34 -20.49 -1.03
C PHE A 63 19.29 -20.59 0.17
N GLU A 64 20.54 -20.16 0.02
CA GLU A 64 21.54 -20.09 1.10
C GLU A 64 21.42 -18.81 1.94
N ASP A 65 20.70 -17.80 1.45
CA ASP A 65 20.46 -16.52 2.17
C ASP A 65 19.39 -16.61 3.26
N ASN A 66 19.10 -17.84 3.72
CA ASN A 66 18.21 -18.06 4.85
C ASN A 66 18.90 -17.74 6.17
N GLY A 67 20.24 -17.88 6.25
CA GLY A 67 21.00 -17.53 7.45
C GLY A 67 20.82 -16.07 7.83
N ASP A 68 21.01 -15.17 6.86
CA ASP A 68 20.92 -13.73 7.07
C ASP A 68 19.48 -13.28 7.33
N LEU A 69 18.49 -13.89 6.66
CA LEU A 69 17.07 -13.63 6.92
C LEU A 69 16.63 -14.13 8.31
N ILE A 70 17.06 -15.33 8.71
CA ILE A 70 16.79 -15.87 10.05
C ILE A 70 17.47 -14.99 11.10
N GLY A 71 18.70 -14.54 10.84
CA GLY A 71 19.42 -13.58 11.66
C GLY A 71 18.62 -12.28 11.84
N ALA A 72 18.21 -11.65 10.74
CA ALA A 72 17.42 -10.42 10.75
C ALA A 72 16.06 -10.58 11.45
N LEU A 73 15.36 -11.70 11.24
CA LEU A 73 14.09 -11.98 11.91
C LEU A 73 14.28 -12.23 13.42
N SER A 74 15.33 -12.95 13.80
CA SER A 74 15.66 -13.14 15.22
C SER A 74 16.03 -11.83 15.91
N GLU A 75 16.78 -10.95 15.23
CA GLU A 75 17.16 -9.64 15.76
C GLU A 75 15.99 -8.67 15.82
N THR A 76 15.10 -8.67 14.83
CA THR A 76 13.87 -7.86 14.89
C THR A 76 12.96 -8.29 16.03
N ASN A 77 12.79 -9.60 16.26
CA ASN A 77 12.05 -10.12 17.42
C ASN A 77 12.74 -9.77 18.75
N ARG A 78 14.08 -9.87 18.83
CA ARG A 78 14.87 -9.42 19.98
C ARG A 78 14.67 -7.95 20.29
N LEU A 79 14.78 -7.08 19.28
CA LEU A 79 14.58 -5.64 19.44
C LEU A 79 13.13 -5.31 19.82
N MET A 80 12.14 -5.98 19.22
CA MET A 80 10.73 -5.77 19.56
C MET A 80 10.44 -6.14 21.02
N THR A 81 10.98 -7.26 21.50
CA THR A 81 10.85 -7.67 22.91
C THR A 81 11.59 -6.72 23.84
N LEU A 82 12.80 -6.28 23.48
CA LEU A 82 13.56 -5.27 24.22
C LEU A 82 12.79 -3.95 24.34
N VAL A 83 12.24 -3.43 23.25
CA VAL A 83 11.45 -2.19 23.25
C VAL A 83 10.18 -2.35 24.09
N LYS A 84 9.47 -3.47 23.98
CA LYS A 84 8.27 -3.75 24.79
C LYS A 84 8.61 -3.74 26.28
N VAL A 85 9.68 -4.44 26.64
CA VAL A 85 10.16 -4.53 28.02
C VAL A 85 10.62 -3.16 28.52
N GLN A 86 11.36 -2.40 27.72
CA GLN A 86 11.78 -1.02 28.05
C GLN A 86 10.60 -0.09 28.31
N GLN A 87 9.54 -0.16 27.49
CA GLN A 87 8.33 0.63 27.70
C GLN A 87 7.65 0.27 29.03
N GLU A 88 7.55 -1.03 29.36
CA GLU A 88 6.96 -1.46 30.63
C GLU A 88 7.81 -1.04 31.84
N LEU A 89 9.13 -1.19 31.77
CA LEU A 89 10.03 -0.73 32.84
C LEU A 89 9.90 0.78 33.05
N HIS A 90 9.96 1.57 31.97
CA HIS A 90 9.83 3.01 32.06
C HIS A 90 8.46 3.44 32.62
N ARG A 91 7.38 2.76 32.26
CA ARG A 91 6.04 2.98 32.84
C ARG A 91 6.01 2.67 34.33
N LEU A 92 6.64 1.58 34.76
CA LEU A 92 6.70 1.20 36.18
C LEU A 92 7.57 2.18 36.98
N GLU A 93 8.72 2.58 36.45
CA GLU A 93 9.60 3.56 37.08
C GLU A 93 8.92 4.91 37.20
N THR A 94 8.35 5.44 36.12
CA THR A 94 7.62 6.73 36.12
C THR A 94 6.48 6.73 37.12
N ARG A 95 5.63 5.70 37.16
CA ARG A 95 4.53 5.58 38.15
C ARG A 95 5.00 5.49 39.59
N ASN A 96 6.16 4.88 39.83
CA ASN A 96 6.70 4.69 41.19
C ASN A 96 7.67 5.80 41.63
N THR A 97 8.00 6.77 40.77
CA THR A 97 8.79 7.94 41.18
C THR A 97 8.06 8.78 42.23
N LEU A 98 8.82 9.32 43.18
CA LEU A 98 8.29 10.19 44.22
C LEU A 98 7.63 11.45 43.61
N SER A 99 8.15 11.98 42.50
CA SER A 99 7.55 13.13 41.79
C SER A 99 6.18 12.79 41.19
N ALA A 100 6.02 11.63 40.56
CA ALA A 100 4.72 11.21 40.01
C ALA A 100 3.72 10.85 41.12
N GLN A 101 4.17 10.24 42.22
CA GLN A 101 3.33 9.97 43.38
C GLN A 101 2.88 11.25 44.09
N LEU A 102 3.77 12.24 44.21
CA LEU A 102 3.41 13.56 44.74
C LEU A 102 2.49 14.32 43.77
N GLY A 103 2.78 14.29 42.47
CA GLY A 103 1.98 14.95 41.44
C GLY A 103 0.56 14.38 41.33
N SER A 104 0.41 13.05 41.34
CA SER A 104 -0.90 12.39 41.36
C SER A 104 -1.70 12.69 42.63
N LEU A 105 -1.04 12.74 43.79
CA LEU A 105 -1.70 13.16 45.04
C LEU A 105 -2.08 14.63 45.06
N LEU A 106 -1.29 15.50 44.41
CA LEU A 106 -1.62 16.92 44.25
C LEU A 106 -2.84 17.09 43.36
N ILE A 107 -2.90 16.39 42.23
CA ILE A 107 -4.04 16.39 41.30
C ILE A 107 -5.30 15.85 42.02
N GLU A 108 -5.21 14.68 42.68
CA GLU A 108 -6.32 14.08 43.44
C GLU A 108 -6.84 15.00 44.56
N SER A 109 -5.97 15.84 45.12
CA SER A 109 -6.34 16.80 46.17
C SER A 109 -7.05 18.05 45.65
N VAL A 110 -6.84 18.43 44.38
CA VAL A 110 -7.58 19.51 43.72
C VAL A 110 -8.97 19.01 43.33
N ASP A 111 -9.10 17.74 42.95
CA ASP A 111 -10.35 17.14 42.51
C ASP A 111 -11.29 16.71 43.66
N SER A 112 -10.81 16.64 44.91
CA SER A 112 -11.61 16.19 46.06
C SER A 112 -11.31 16.94 47.37
N PRO A 113 -12.30 17.63 47.99
CA PRO A 113 -12.13 18.31 49.27
C PRO A 113 -11.71 17.35 50.40
N LYS A 114 -12.14 16.08 50.32
CA LYS A 114 -11.74 15.03 51.28
C LYS A 114 -10.27 14.64 51.11
N ALA A 115 -9.77 14.57 49.87
CA ALA A 115 -8.36 14.27 49.60
C ALA A 115 -7.45 15.40 50.10
N PHE A 116 -7.85 16.66 49.91
CA PHE A 116 -7.15 17.85 50.41
C PHE A 116 -6.92 17.82 51.94
N VAL A 117 -7.94 17.48 52.72
CA VAL A 117 -7.81 17.38 54.20
C VAL A 117 -6.88 16.24 54.62
N THR A 118 -6.78 15.17 53.81
CA THR A 118 -5.88 14.03 54.09
C THR A 118 -4.47 14.18 53.55
N LEU A 119 -4.17 15.24 52.79
CA LEU A 119 -2.85 15.50 52.18
C LEU A 119 -1.69 15.44 53.19
N PRO A 120 -1.73 16.15 54.34
CA PRO A 120 -0.60 16.15 55.27
C PRO A 120 -0.32 14.75 55.84
N VAL A 121 -1.37 13.96 56.07
CA VAL A 121 -1.28 12.58 56.56
C VAL A 121 -0.72 11.65 55.48
N ARG A 122 -1.15 11.81 54.22
CA ARG A 122 -0.64 11.01 53.09
C ARG A 122 0.82 11.35 52.75
N LEU A 123 1.20 12.63 52.78
CA LEU A 123 2.59 13.08 52.63
C LEU A 123 3.48 12.54 53.76
N GLY A 124 3.02 12.61 55.01
CA GLY A 124 3.69 11.99 56.15
C GLY A 124 3.79 10.47 56.06
N ARG A 125 2.85 9.81 55.35
CA ARG A 125 2.89 8.38 55.04
C ARG A 125 3.95 8.07 53.98
N ILE A 126 4.05 8.85 52.90
CA ILE A 126 5.12 8.72 51.88
C ILE A 126 6.50 8.92 52.50
N TRP A 127 6.64 9.91 53.38
CA TRP A 127 7.87 10.13 54.14
C TRP A 127 8.19 8.94 55.07
N ARG A 128 7.18 8.34 55.71
CA ARG A 128 7.32 7.09 56.48
C ARG A 128 7.63 5.85 55.63
N ILE A 129 7.11 5.77 54.41
CA ILE A 129 7.36 4.71 53.44
C ILE A 129 8.85 4.68 53.05
N HIS A 130 9.48 5.85 52.96
CA HIS A 130 10.91 5.97 52.65
C HIS A 130 11.83 5.83 53.87
N SER A 131 11.32 6.00 55.10
CA SER A 131 12.16 6.01 56.33
C SER A 131 12.17 4.70 57.14
N LYS A 132 11.25 3.74 56.93
CA LYS A 132 11.24 2.46 57.67
C LYS A 132 11.90 1.32 56.87
N GLN A 133 13.09 0.91 57.29
CA GLN A 133 13.84 -0.22 56.69
C GLN A 133 13.68 -1.56 57.44
N THR A 134 13.07 -1.57 58.64
CA THR A 134 12.96 -2.78 59.46
C THR A 134 11.63 -3.52 59.25
N PRO A 135 11.65 -4.84 58.98
CA PRO A 135 10.44 -5.60 58.75
C PRO A 135 9.61 -5.71 60.04
N PRO A 136 8.30 -5.41 59.99
CA PRO A 136 7.45 -5.45 61.17
C PRO A 136 7.26 -6.89 61.67
N LYS A 137 7.18 -7.06 62.99
CA LYS A 137 6.95 -8.37 63.64
C LYS A 137 5.66 -9.05 63.12
N SER A 138 4.68 -8.28 62.66
CA SER A 138 3.42 -8.74 62.08
C SER A 138 3.57 -9.57 60.81
N LEU A 139 4.67 -9.41 60.06
CA LEU A 139 4.95 -10.21 58.86
C LEU A 139 5.83 -11.44 59.15
N GLY A 140 6.16 -11.71 60.41
CA GLY A 140 7.04 -12.83 60.81
C GLY A 140 8.52 -12.44 60.91
N GLY A 141 8.82 -11.16 61.17
CA GLY A 141 10.19 -10.68 61.38
C GLY A 141 11.06 -10.70 60.12
N LYS A 142 12.39 -10.80 60.28
CA LYS A 142 13.36 -10.73 59.17
C LYS A 142 13.17 -11.82 58.10
N GLY A 143 12.55 -12.95 58.47
CA GLY A 143 12.32 -14.08 57.57
C GLY A 143 10.93 -14.12 56.91
N PHE A 144 10.05 -13.14 57.19
CA PHE A 144 8.72 -13.06 56.58
C PHE A 144 7.86 -14.35 56.72
N VAL A 145 8.03 -15.10 57.81
CA VAL A 145 7.42 -16.45 58.00
C VAL A 145 5.88 -16.42 57.91
N ALA A 146 5.24 -15.35 58.36
CA ALA A 146 3.79 -15.21 58.29
C ALA A 146 3.28 -15.11 56.84
N LEU A 147 4.07 -14.54 55.93
CA LEU A 147 3.74 -14.45 54.50
C LEU A 147 3.84 -15.80 53.82
N THR A 148 4.86 -16.60 54.15
CA THR A 148 5.00 -17.96 53.63
C THR A 148 3.83 -18.85 54.06
N ASN A 149 3.34 -18.68 55.29
CA ASN A 149 2.16 -19.40 55.78
C ASN A 149 0.86 -18.92 55.11
N ALA A 150 0.69 -17.60 54.93
CA ALA A 150 -0.44 -17.05 54.20
C ALA A 150 -0.48 -17.53 52.74
N TYR A 151 0.68 -17.57 52.07
CA TYR A 151 0.80 -18.10 50.72
C TYR A 151 0.39 -19.58 50.63
N ARG A 152 0.79 -20.41 51.60
CA ARG A 152 0.38 -21.82 51.67
C ARG A 152 -1.12 -21.99 51.89
N ALA A 153 -1.77 -21.05 52.59
CA ALA A 153 -3.19 -21.12 52.91
C ALA A 153 -4.11 -20.64 51.76
N GLY A 154 -3.65 -19.73 50.90
CA GLY A 154 -4.51 -19.16 49.86
C GLY A 154 -3.78 -18.39 48.75
N GLY A 155 -2.53 -18.75 48.46
CA GLY A 155 -1.74 -18.19 47.36
C GLY A 155 -1.44 -16.70 47.52
N PHE A 156 -1.28 -16.01 46.38
CA PHE A 156 -0.97 -14.58 46.37
C PHE A 156 -2.11 -13.73 46.95
N ASP A 157 -3.37 -14.12 46.78
CA ASP A 157 -4.52 -13.36 47.27
C ASP A 157 -4.56 -13.29 48.81
N ALA A 158 -4.18 -14.38 49.49
CA ALA A 158 -4.06 -14.38 50.95
C ALA A 158 -2.87 -13.54 51.44
N VAL A 159 -1.79 -13.47 50.65
CA VAL A 159 -0.64 -12.62 50.91
C VAL A 159 -1.00 -11.14 50.74
N ASP A 160 -1.69 -10.78 49.66
CA ASP A 160 -2.17 -9.42 49.39
C ASP A 160 -3.11 -8.94 50.50
N LYS A 161 -4.10 -9.76 50.90
CA LYS A 161 -4.99 -9.47 52.03
C LYS A 161 -4.23 -9.20 53.33
N LEU A 162 -3.24 -10.03 53.67
CA LEU A 162 -2.41 -9.83 54.86
C LEU A 162 -1.61 -8.52 54.80
N MET A 163 -1.08 -8.16 53.64
CA MET A 163 -0.31 -6.92 53.46
C MET A 163 -1.19 -5.66 53.48
N ASP A 164 -2.43 -5.76 52.99
CA ASP A 164 -3.41 -4.66 52.98
C ASP A 164 -4.02 -4.42 54.37
N GLU A 165 -4.45 -5.48 55.07
CA GLU A 165 -4.97 -5.42 56.43
C GLU A 165 -3.98 -4.76 57.41
N LYS A 166 -2.67 -4.99 57.20
CA LYS A 166 -1.60 -4.41 58.02
C LYS A 166 -1.04 -3.10 57.46
N SER A 167 -1.61 -2.57 56.37
CA SER A 167 -1.21 -1.30 55.73
C SER A 167 0.31 -1.19 55.51
N ILE A 168 0.92 -2.25 54.98
CA ILE A 168 2.37 -2.34 54.81
C ILE A 168 2.84 -1.41 53.66
N PRO A 169 3.94 -0.63 53.85
CA PRO A 169 4.55 0.19 52.79
C PRO A 169 4.94 -0.59 51.52
N PRO A 170 4.81 -0.01 50.30
CA PRO A 170 5.15 -0.68 49.04
C PRO A 170 6.56 -1.28 48.98
N ALA A 171 7.58 -0.52 49.41
CA ALA A 171 8.97 -1.02 49.50
C ALA A 171 9.12 -2.24 50.42
N MET A 172 8.29 -2.31 51.48
CA MET A 172 8.28 -3.42 52.40
C MET A 172 7.52 -4.63 51.85
N ARG A 173 6.43 -4.40 51.12
CA ARG A 173 5.74 -5.44 50.35
C ARG A 173 6.68 -6.06 49.33
N ALA A 174 7.44 -5.25 48.60
CA ALA A 174 8.43 -5.72 47.64
C ALA A 174 9.48 -6.64 48.29
N ASN A 175 10.00 -6.29 49.46
CA ASN A 175 10.92 -7.15 50.21
C ASN A 175 10.26 -8.46 50.69
N GLY A 176 8.98 -8.40 51.08
CA GLY A 176 8.18 -9.58 51.43
C GLY A 176 8.01 -10.54 50.25
N TYR A 177 7.67 -10.02 49.07
CA TYR A 177 7.64 -10.82 47.84
C TYR A 177 9.01 -11.35 47.42
N THR A 178 10.09 -10.60 47.66
CA THR A 178 11.45 -11.09 47.44
C THR A 178 11.78 -12.28 48.34
N ALA A 179 11.41 -12.22 49.62
CA ALA A 179 11.58 -13.34 50.54
C ALA A 179 10.71 -14.54 50.15
N LEU A 180 9.45 -14.30 49.78
CA LEU A 180 8.54 -15.34 49.30
C LEU A 180 9.06 -16.02 48.02
N GLY A 181 9.52 -15.24 47.04
CA GLY A 181 10.09 -15.80 45.80
C GLY A 181 11.34 -16.65 46.04
N ARG A 182 12.17 -16.29 47.03
CA ARG A 182 13.31 -17.14 47.45
C ARG A 182 12.86 -18.46 48.08
N HIS A 183 11.78 -18.45 48.87
CA HIS A 183 11.20 -19.69 49.41
C HIS A 183 10.58 -20.57 48.33
N LEU A 184 9.97 -19.95 47.30
CA LEU A 184 9.32 -20.66 46.20
C LEU A 184 10.30 -21.14 45.14
N LEU A 185 11.52 -20.63 45.10
CA LEU A 185 12.51 -20.98 44.08
C LEU A 185 12.64 -22.49 43.83
N HIS A 186 12.84 -23.26 44.89
CA HIS A 186 13.05 -24.72 44.77
C HIS A 186 11.75 -25.53 44.72
N VAL A 187 10.59 -24.88 44.87
CA VAL A 187 9.28 -25.52 44.93
C VAL A 187 8.50 -25.28 43.64
N ASP A 188 8.53 -24.05 43.13
CA ASP A 188 7.78 -23.60 41.97
C ASP A 188 8.45 -22.35 41.35
N CYS A 189 9.13 -22.55 40.21
CA CYS A 189 9.82 -21.48 39.50
C CYS A 189 8.86 -20.45 38.89
N LEU A 190 7.66 -20.87 38.44
CA LEU A 190 6.66 -19.97 37.86
C LEU A 190 6.13 -19.00 38.92
N ASN A 191 5.79 -19.52 40.09
CA ASN A 191 5.33 -18.70 41.20
C ASN A 191 6.47 -17.87 41.83
N SER A 192 7.71 -18.36 41.80
CA SER A 192 8.89 -17.55 42.16
C SER A 192 9.06 -16.35 41.23
N ALA A 193 8.91 -16.54 39.91
CA ALA A 193 8.92 -15.47 38.92
C ALA A 193 7.75 -14.49 39.10
N ALA A 194 6.55 -15.00 39.38
CA ALA A 194 5.38 -14.16 39.67
C ALA A 194 5.57 -13.31 40.95
N ALA A 195 6.20 -13.87 42.00
CA ALA A 195 6.58 -13.12 43.18
C ALA A 195 7.64 -12.06 42.86
N ALA A 196 8.62 -12.37 42.01
CA ALA A 196 9.63 -11.41 41.56
C ALA A 196 9.02 -10.26 40.72
N ARG A 197 8.05 -10.55 39.84
CA ARG A 197 7.31 -9.53 39.06
C ARG A 197 6.55 -8.57 39.97
N ARG A 198 5.84 -9.10 40.97
CA ARG A 198 5.14 -8.29 42.00
C ARG A 198 6.11 -7.46 42.81
N ALA A 199 7.24 -8.02 43.22
CA ALA A 199 8.28 -7.30 43.95
C ALA A 199 8.86 -6.13 43.14
N TYR A 200 9.13 -6.33 41.85
CA TYR A 200 9.65 -5.29 40.97
C TYR A 200 8.59 -4.21 40.67
N THR A 201 7.34 -4.60 40.44
CA THR A 201 6.22 -3.66 40.19
C THR A 201 6.02 -2.68 41.35
N LEU A 202 6.21 -3.15 42.58
CA LEU A 202 6.01 -2.35 43.81
C LEU A 202 7.19 -1.44 44.17
N ASP A 203 8.42 -1.80 43.77
CA ASP A 203 9.63 -1.01 44.02
C ASP A 203 10.66 -1.31 42.92
N PRO A 204 10.55 -0.62 41.75
CA PRO A 204 11.38 -0.87 40.59
C PRO A 204 12.80 -0.38 40.84
N LYS A 205 13.69 -1.32 41.17
CA LYS A 205 15.11 -1.07 41.42
C LYS A 205 15.97 -1.99 40.56
N PRO A 206 17.15 -1.54 40.12
CA PRO A 206 18.04 -2.33 39.25
C PRO A 206 18.37 -3.72 39.80
N TYR A 207 18.65 -3.86 41.10
CA TYR A 207 18.94 -5.18 41.68
C TYR A 207 17.73 -6.13 41.70
N ARG A 208 16.50 -5.59 41.78
CA ARG A 208 15.27 -6.41 41.69
C ARG A 208 14.96 -6.78 40.25
N LEU A 209 15.30 -5.92 39.28
CA LEU A 209 15.22 -6.24 37.86
C LEU A 209 16.17 -7.38 37.50
N LYS A 210 17.43 -7.31 37.98
CA LYS A 210 18.41 -8.41 37.84
C LYS A 210 17.88 -9.70 38.44
N TRP A 211 17.30 -9.62 39.63
CA TRP A 211 16.72 -10.79 40.30
C TRP A 211 15.50 -11.36 39.55
N LEU A 212 14.63 -10.50 39.03
CA LEU A 212 13.48 -10.88 38.21
C LEU A 212 13.92 -11.59 36.94
N ALA A 213 14.91 -11.05 36.22
CA ALA A 213 15.43 -11.66 35.01
C ALA A 213 15.90 -13.11 35.25
N PHE A 214 16.63 -13.37 36.34
CA PHE A 214 17.03 -14.74 36.69
C PHE A 214 15.85 -15.64 37.07
N ARG A 215 14.80 -15.13 37.72
CA ARG A 215 13.61 -15.96 38.01
C ARG A 215 12.80 -16.26 36.74
N LEU A 216 12.74 -15.32 35.79
CA LEU A 216 12.09 -15.55 34.49
C LEU A 216 12.83 -16.58 33.65
N HIS A 217 14.15 -16.58 33.70
CA HIS A 217 14.97 -17.61 33.06
C HIS A 217 14.66 -19.00 33.58
N GLU A 218 14.60 -19.18 34.91
CA GLU A 218 14.25 -20.46 35.54
C GLU A 218 12.79 -20.88 35.31
N ALA A 219 11.90 -19.90 35.09
CA ALA A 219 10.51 -20.13 34.69
C ALA A 219 10.35 -20.50 33.19
N GLY A 220 11.42 -20.40 32.39
CA GLY A 220 11.42 -20.70 30.96
C GLY A 220 11.06 -19.51 30.05
N GLU A 221 10.85 -18.31 30.61
CA GLU A 221 10.59 -17.07 29.87
C GLU A 221 11.90 -16.38 29.45
N VAL A 222 12.72 -17.11 28.68
CA VAL A 222 14.14 -16.77 28.41
C VAL A 222 14.29 -15.48 27.60
N ILE A 223 13.40 -15.20 26.64
CA ILE A 223 13.48 -14.02 25.76
C ILE A 223 13.21 -12.73 26.54
N GLU A 224 12.17 -12.73 27.39
CA GLU A 224 11.87 -11.58 28.24
C GLU A 224 12.96 -11.40 29.30
N ALA A 225 13.44 -12.50 29.88
CA ALA A 225 14.56 -12.46 30.82
C ALA A 225 15.82 -11.82 30.21
N GLN A 226 16.12 -12.10 28.93
CA GLN A 226 17.26 -11.50 28.23
C GLN A 226 17.07 -10.00 28.06
N ALA A 227 15.90 -9.58 27.61
CA ALA A 227 15.56 -8.17 27.47
C ALA A 227 15.69 -7.40 28.81
N MET A 228 15.24 -8.00 29.92
CA MET A 228 15.36 -7.42 31.26
C MET A 228 16.82 -7.28 31.71
N LEU A 229 17.70 -8.23 31.35
CA LEU A 229 19.14 -8.13 31.63
C LEU A 229 19.84 -7.05 30.80
N ASP A 230 19.49 -6.94 29.51
CA ASP A 230 20.12 -5.99 28.60
C ASP A 230 19.73 -4.52 28.92
N LEU A 231 18.64 -4.31 29.65
CA LEU A 231 18.22 -2.98 30.15
C LEU A 231 18.78 -2.62 31.54
N LEU A 232 19.60 -3.47 32.16
CA LEU A 232 20.23 -3.15 33.43
C LEU A 232 21.24 -1.99 33.27
N PRO A 233 21.36 -1.11 34.28
CA PRO A 233 22.42 -0.10 34.32
C PRO A 233 23.82 -0.71 34.22
N ALA A 234 24.72 -0.04 33.49
CA ALA A 234 26.07 -0.54 33.23
C ALA A 234 26.97 -0.64 34.48
N ASP A 235 26.62 0.05 35.57
CA ASP A 235 27.29 0.02 36.87
C ASP A 235 26.88 -1.20 37.74
N MET A 236 25.91 -2.00 37.29
CA MET A 236 25.41 -3.16 38.02
C MET A 236 26.44 -4.31 38.03
N GLN A 237 26.90 -4.67 39.23
CA GLN A 237 27.87 -5.75 39.40
C GLN A 237 27.20 -7.13 39.33
N PHE A 238 27.88 -8.06 38.64
CA PHE A 238 27.54 -9.49 38.60
C PHE A 238 28.62 -10.27 39.36
N SER A 239 28.20 -11.23 40.17
CA SER A 239 29.11 -12.28 40.66
C SER A 239 29.55 -13.19 39.51
N ASP A 240 30.69 -13.87 39.61
CA ASP A 240 31.16 -14.82 38.60
C ASP A 240 30.12 -15.89 38.24
N SER A 241 29.34 -16.35 39.21
CA SER A 241 28.24 -17.30 38.97
C SER A 241 27.06 -16.65 38.23
N GLU A 242 26.71 -15.41 38.59
CA GLU A 242 25.64 -14.64 37.92
C GLU A 242 26.03 -14.26 36.49
N ALA A 243 27.31 -13.96 36.23
CA ALA A 243 27.82 -13.65 34.89
C ALA A 243 27.75 -14.88 33.96
N ARG A 244 28.07 -16.07 34.49
CA ARG A 244 27.87 -17.34 33.75
C ARG A 244 26.39 -17.59 33.48
N GLN A 245 25.54 -17.40 34.48
CA GLN A 245 24.09 -17.55 34.32
C GLN A 245 23.53 -16.56 33.28
N ALA A 246 23.97 -15.31 33.28
CA ALA A 246 23.57 -14.31 32.29
C ALA A 246 24.04 -14.67 30.87
N THR A 247 25.25 -15.22 30.73
CA THR A 247 25.77 -15.69 29.44
C THR A 247 24.98 -16.89 28.92
N GLN A 248 24.70 -17.86 29.79
CA GLN A 248 23.86 -19.01 29.46
C GLN A 248 22.47 -18.58 29.00
N LEU A 249 21.83 -17.66 29.74
CA LEU A 249 20.53 -17.10 29.40
C LEU A 249 20.55 -16.43 28.02
N ARG A 250 21.57 -15.62 27.71
CA ARG A 250 21.72 -14.99 26.39
C ARG A 250 21.85 -16.02 25.26
N CYS A 251 22.60 -17.10 25.49
CA CYS A 251 22.74 -18.19 24.51
C CYS A 251 21.43 -18.97 24.32
N GLU A 252 20.70 -19.26 25.39
CA GLU A 252 19.41 -19.94 25.30
C GLU A 252 18.35 -19.07 24.61
N ALA A 253 18.36 -17.76 24.88
CA ALA A 253 17.43 -16.82 24.26
C ALA A 253 17.72 -16.63 22.77
N SER A 254 19.00 -16.52 22.37
CA SER A 254 19.36 -16.44 20.95
C SER A 254 18.95 -17.70 20.18
N LEU A 255 19.11 -18.88 20.78
CA LEU A 255 18.66 -20.15 20.20
C LEU A 255 17.13 -20.17 20.01
N ARG A 256 16.36 -19.76 21.03
CA ARG A 256 14.89 -19.70 20.96
C ARG A 256 14.40 -18.73 19.88
N LEU A 257 15.02 -17.56 19.77
CA LEU A 257 14.70 -16.56 18.75
C LEU A 257 15.01 -17.09 17.34
N GLN A 258 16.12 -17.81 17.16
CA GLN A 258 16.45 -18.45 15.89
C GLN A 258 15.45 -19.55 15.52
N ASP A 259 14.99 -20.35 16.49
CA ASP A 259 14.00 -21.40 16.23
C ASP A 259 12.62 -20.83 15.88
N GLU A 260 12.22 -19.73 16.52
CA GLU A 260 11.01 -18.97 16.14
C GLU A 260 11.15 -18.37 14.73
N ALA A 261 12.29 -17.76 14.43
CA ALA A 261 12.58 -17.22 13.10
C ALA A 261 12.58 -18.31 12.02
N LYS A 262 13.17 -19.48 12.29
CA LYS A 262 13.14 -20.65 11.37
C LYS A 262 11.72 -21.12 11.09
N LYS A 263 10.86 -21.20 12.11
CA LYS A 263 9.44 -21.58 11.94
C LYS A 263 8.69 -20.58 11.07
N GLN A 264 8.95 -19.28 11.25
CA GLN A 264 8.34 -18.22 10.44
C GLN A 264 8.84 -18.25 8.98
N VAL A 265 10.15 -18.45 8.76
CA VAL A 265 10.74 -18.56 7.41
C VAL A 265 10.20 -19.80 6.66
N GLY A 266 10.08 -20.94 7.35
CA GLY A 266 9.57 -22.18 6.77
C GLY A 266 8.08 -22.16 6.44
N SER A 267 7.28 -21.32 7.10
CA SER A 267 5.81 -21.29 6.94
C SER A 267 5.32 -20.22 5.96
N SER A 268 6.20 -19.49 5.28
CA SER A 268 5.78 -18.41 4.39
C SER A 268 5.07 -18.95 3.13
N PRO A 269 3.76 -18.65 2.92
CA PRO A 269 2.98 -19.17 1.79
C PRO A 269 3.53 -18.68 0.43
N GLN A 270 4.18 -17.52 0.43
CA GLN A 270 4.82 -16.97 -0.75
C GLN A 270 6.00 -17.84 -1.23
N ARG A 271 6.77 -18.44 -0.31
CA ARG A 271 7.87 -19.35 -0.69
C ARG A 271 7.37 -20.70 -1.20
N VAL A 272 6.28 -21.23 -0.64
CA VAL A 272 5.63 -22.44 -1.19
C VAL A 272 5.12 -22.18 -2.61
N ALA A 273 4.52 -21.01 -2.85
CA ALA A 273 4.08 -20.61 -4.19
C ALA A 273 5.26 -20.42 -5.16
N ILE A 274 6.35 -19.77 -4.73
CA ILE A 274 7.57 -19.61 -5.54
C ILE A 274 8.20 -20.96 -5.84
N GLY A 275 8.35 -21.85 -4.85
CA GLY A 275 8.86 -23.20 -5.04
C GLY A 275 8.00 -24.02 -6.01
N GLY A 276 6.68 -23.87 -5.95
CA GLY A 276 5.76 -24.47 -6.92
C GLY A 276 5.96 -23.93 -8.34
N ARG A 277 6.25 -22.62 -8.49
CA ARG A 277 6.56 -22.02 -9.80
C ARG A 277 7.90 -22.50 -10.34
N ILE A 278 8.92 -22.60 -9.49
CA ILE A 278 10.25 -23.12 -9.88
C ILE A 278 10.13 -24.55 -10.39
N LYS A 279 9.42 -25.44 -9.68
CA LYS A 279 9.18 -26.82 -10.14
C LYS A 279 8.46 -26.89 -11.50
N LYS A 280 7.47 -26.03 -11.73
CA LYS A 280 6.80 -25.94 -13.04
C LYS A 280 7.76 -25.50 -14.14
N LEU A 281 8.64 -24.55 -13.84
CA LEU A 281 9.65 -24.08 -14.78
C LEU A 281 10.72 -25.15 -15.04
N GLU A 282 11.11 -25.95 -14.05
CA GLU A 282 12.01 -27.09 -14.23
C GLU A 282 11.41 -28.13 -15.17
N ILE A 283 10.15 -28.51 -14.97
CA ILE A 283 9.44 -29.44 -15.87
C ILE A 283 9.40 -28.87 -17.30
N ALA A 284 9.02 -27.60 -17.46
CA ALA A 284 8.98 -26.97 -18.78
C ALA A 284 10.36 -26.89 -19.44
N ARG A 285 11.41 -26.62 -18.66
CA ARG A 285 12.80 -26.61 -19.16
C ARG A 285 13.23 -27.99 -19.62
N ASP A 286 12.89 -29.04 -18.89
CA ASP A 286 13.22 -30.42 -19.26
C ASP A 286 12.45 -30.88 -20.51
N GLU A 287 11.18 -30.48 -20.66
CA GLU A 287 10.39 -30.69 -21.87
C GLU A 287 11.03 -29.98 -23.08
N GLN A 288 11.45 -28.72 -22.93
CA GLN A 288 12.15 -27.99 -23.99
C GLN A 288 13.48 -28.65 -24.36
N MET A 289 14.25 -29.15 -23.38
CA MET A 289 15.48 -29.90 -23.66
C MET A 289 15.22 -31.18 -24.44
N ARG A 290 14.12 -31.90 -24.16
CA ARG A 290 13.72 -33.07 -24.95
C ARG A 290 13.38 -32.71 -26.39
N ILE A 291 12.59 -31.65 -26.59
CA ILE A 291 12.23 -31.16 -27.93
C ILE A 291 13.50 -30.79 -28.72
N VAL A 292 14.43 -30.05 -28.10
CA VAL A 292 15.70 -29.67 -28.74
C VAL A 292 16.55 -30.91 -29.06
N ALA A 293 16.60 -31.91 -28.19
CA ALA A 293 17.32 -33.15 -28.45
C ALA A 293 16.73 -33.92 -29.64
N ASP A 294 15.40 -33.97 -29.76
CA ASP A 294 14.75 -34.63 -30.89
C ASP A 294 14.93 -33.84 -32.19
N MET A 295 14.85 -32.50 -32.16
CA MET A 295 15.18 -31.65 -33.32
C MET A 295 16.64 -31.85 -33.76
N ARG A 296 17.59 -32.02 -32.84
CA ARG A 296 18.99 -32.32 -33.19
C ARG A 296 19.13 -33.65 -33.91
N LYS A 297 18.44 -34.70 -33.45
CA LYS A 297 18.43 -36.01 -34.14
C LYS A 297 17.89 -35.88 -35.56
N GLU A 298 16.83 -35.11 -35.76
CA GLU A 298 16.26 -34.87 -37.09
C GLU A 298 17.23 -34.09 -37.99
N ILE A 299 17.90 -33.06 -37.47
CA ILE A 299 18.94 -32.32 -38.20
C ILE A 299 20.08 -33.24 -38.59
N ASP A 300 20.54 -34.11 -37.69
CA ASP A 300 21.61 -35.07 -37.99
C ASP A 300 21.18 -36.07 -39.07
N PHE A 301 19.93 -36.53 -39.04
CA PHE A 301 19.35 -37.39 -40.07
C PHE A 301 19.27 -36.67 -41.44
N LEU A 302 18.75 -35.44 -41.48
CA LEU A 302 18.70 -34.62 -42.69
C LEU A 302 20.09 -34.29 -43.24
N THR A 303 21.07 -34.09 -42.35
CA THR A 303 22.46 -33.83 -42.76
C THR A 303 23.09 -35.06 -43.42
N ARG A 304 22.85 -36.26 -42.86
CA ARG A 304 23.30 -37.54 -43.44
C ARG A 304 22.63 -37.85 -44.78
N THR A 305 21.34 -37.56 -44.92
CA THR A 305 20.64 -37.78 -46.19
C THR A 305 21.10 -36.79 -47.25
N ASN A 306 21.30 -35.52 -46.90
CA ASN A 306 21.88 -34.53 -47.82
C ASN A 306 23.30 -34.88 -48.26
N SER A 307 24.15 -35.40 -47.36
CA SER A 307 25.50 -35.83 -47.75
C SER A 307 25.46 -37.04 -48.69
N ALA A 308 24.55 -37.99 -48.47
CA ALA A 308 24.32 -39.11 -49.38
C ALA A 308 23.82 -38.65 -50.77
N LEU A 309 22.82 -37.77 -50.81
CA LEU A 309 22.30 -37.21 -52.06
C LEU A 309 23.37 -36.43 -52.83
N ASN A 310 24.24 -35.69 -52.14
CA ASN A 310 25.35 -34.99 -52.77
C ASN A 310 26.39 -35.98 -53.35
N ALA A 311 26.67 -37.09 -52.67
CA ALA A 311 27.53 -38.13 -53.20
C ALA A 311 26.93 -38.76 -54.47
N ASP A 312 25.63 -39.10 -54.44
CA ASP A 312 24.92 -39.64 -55.59
C ASP A 312 24.89 -38.65 -56.76
N LYS A 313 24.68 -37.37 -56.49
CA LYS A 313 24.76 -36.31 -57.51
C LYS A 313 26.14 -36.26 -58.16
N LEU A 314 27.22 -36.41 -57.38
CA LEU A 314 28.58 -36.42 -57.89
C LEU A 314 28.84 -37.64 -58.79
N ILE A 315 28.32 -38.80 -58.39
CA ILE A 315 28.38 -40.04 -59.18
C ILE A 315 27.64 -39.87 -60.51
N LEU A 316 26.40 -39.36 -60.46
CA LEU A 316 25.59 -39.10 -61.66
C LEU A 316 26.24 -38.06 -62.58
N GLN A 317 26.88 -37.03 -62.01
CA GLN A 317 27.63 -36.05 -62.79
C GLN A 317 28.84 -36.70 -63.48
N GLY A 318 29.57 -37.57 -62.78
CA GLY A 318 30.66 -38.35 -63.39
C GLY A 318 30.18 -39.27 -64.51
N GLN A 319 29.02 -39.92 -64.35
CA GLN A 319 28.39 -40.71 -65.42
C GLN A 319 27.97 -39.82 -66.61
N HIS A 320 27.40 -38.65 -66.34
CA HIS A 320 27.03 -37.70 -67.39
C HIS A 320 28.26 -37.24 -68.18
N ASP A 321 29.35 -36.88 -67.51
CA ASP A 321 30.60 -36.47 -68.15
C ASP A 321 31.20 -37.60 -69.02
N GLN A 322 31.13 -38.85 -68.56
CA GLN A 322 31.51 -40.01 -69.36
C GLN A 322 30.64 -40.17 -70.62
N VAL A 323 29.32 -40.06 -70.48
CA VAL A 323 28.40 -40.12 -71.63
C VAL A 323 28.69 -38.98 -72.61
N VAL A 324 28.92 -37.76 -72.13
CA VAL A 324 29.28 -36.62 -72.97
C VAL A 324 30.61 -36.85 -73.68
N ALA A 325 31.60 -37.45 -73.02
CA ALA A 325 32.88 -37.81 -73.63
C ALA A 325 32.69 -38.86 -74.74
N HIS A 326 31.90 -39.92 -74.49
CA HIS A 326 31.56 -40.92 -75.48
C HIS A 326 30.80 -40.32 -76.68
N VAL A 327 29.83 -39.43 -76.45
CA VAL A 327 29.11 -38.73 -77.52
C VAL A 327 30.07 -37.87 -78.35
N LYS A 328 31.00 -37.16 -77.72
CA LYS A 328 32.05 -36.40 -78.43
C LYS A 328 32.93 -37.30 -79.28
N GLU A 329 33.31 -38.48 -78.79
CA GLU A 329 34.09 -39.45 -79.55
C GLU A 329 33.29 -40.01 -80.74
N CYS A 330 32.03 -40.40 -80.53
CA CYS A 330 31.14 -40.84 -81.61
C CYS A 330 30.96 -39.75 -82.66
N ASN A 331 30.80 -38.48 -82.26
CA ASN A 331 30.71 -37.37 -83.20
C ASN A 331 32.00 -37.18 -84.00
N ARG A 332 33.18 -37.34 -83.37
CA ARG A 332 34.45 -37.32 -84.10
C ARG A 332 34.54 -38.46 -85.12
N LYS A 333 34.17 -39.68 -84.73
CA LYS A 333 34.14 -40.85 -85.64
C LYS A 333 33.19 -40.60 -86.81
N LEU A 334 31.99 -40.10 -86.53
CA LEU A 334 31.01 -39.74 -87.56
C LEU A 334 31.54 -38.67 -88.52
N GLU A 335 32.26 -37.66 -88.02
CA GLU A 335 32.84 -36.62 -88.87
C GLU A 335 33.96 -37.15 -89.77
N ILE A 336 34.81 -38.04 -89.24
CA ILE A 336 35.82 -38.76 -90.03
C ILE A 336 35.15 -39.61 -91.12
N GLU A 337 34.08 -40.33 -90.78
CA GLU A 337 33.33 -41.15 -91.73
C GLU A 337 32.65 -40.30 -92.82
N LYS A 338 32.09 -39.15 -92.46
CA LYS A 338 31.57 -38.18 -93.44
C LYS A 338 32.67 -37.68 -94.37
N GLN A 339 33.84 -37.33 -93.85
CA GLN A 339 34.98 -36.89 -94.66
C GLN A 339 35.45 -38.01 -95.59
N ALA A 340 35.54 -39.25 -95.11
CA ALA A 340 35.85 -40.42 -95.92
C ALA A 340 34.79 -40.62 -97.03
N GLY A 341 33.51 -40.46 -96.72
CA GLY A 341 32.43 -40.52 -97.71
C GLY A 341 32.54 -39.45 -98.80
N ILE A 342 32.99 -38.23 -98.46
CA ILE A 342 33.27 -37.17 -99.44
C ILE A 342 34.45 -37.55 -100.34
N LEU A 343 35.53 -38.10 -99.77
CA LEU A 343 36.69 -38.55 -100.54
C LEU A 343 36.32 -39.69 -101.49
N LEU A 344 35.58 -40.70 -101.02
CA LEU A 344 35.09 -41.80 -101.84
C LEU A 344 34.19 -41.30 -102.99
N LYS A 345 33.32 -40.32 -102.74
CA LYS A 345 32.52 -39.69 -103.82
C LYS A 345 33.40 -39.01 -104.87
N ARG A 346 34.47 -38.32 -104.45
CA ARG A 346 35.43 -37.69 -105.37
C ARG A 346 36.19 -38.73 -106.18
N GLU A 347 36.71 -39.77 -105.53
CA GLU A 347 37.40 -40.87 -106.23
C GLU A 347 36.48 -41.57 -107.22
N ASN A 348 35.24 -41.90 -106.82
CA ASN A 348 34.26 -42.48 -107.73
C ASN A 348 33.99 -41.56 -108.93
N SER A 349 33.85 -40.24 -108.72
CA SER A 349 33.68 -39.31 -109.84
C SER A 349 34.90 -39.27 -110.76
N ALA A 350 36.12 -39.37 -110.22
CA ALA A 350 37.35 -39.43 -111.00
C ALA A 350 37.48 -40.75 -111.76
N ILE A 351 37.05 -41.87 -111.17
CA ILE A 351 37.00 -43.18 -111.83
C ILE A 351 36.01 -43.14 -112.98
N VAL A 352 34.80 -42.60 -112.78
CA VAL A 352 33.80 -42.44 -113.86
C VAL A 352 34.38 -41.62 -115.01
N GLN A 353 35.00 -40.47 -114.72
CA GLN A 353 35.67 -39.65 -115.75
C GLN A 353 36.76 -40.41 -116.51
N ARG A 354 37.56 -41.24 -115.82
CA ARG A 354 38.57 -42.09 -116.45
C ARG A 354 37.94 -43.18 -117.33
N CYS A 355 36.83 -43.77 -116.90
CA CYS A 355 36.08 -44.74 -117.68
C CYS A 355 35.48 -44.11 -118.93
N ASP A 356 34.91 -42.91 -118.83
CA ASP A 356 34.35 -42.16 -119.96
C ASP A 356 35.46 -41.81 -120.97
N ALA A 357 36.60 -41.29 -120.49
CA ALA A 357 37.75 -40.99 -121.35
C ALA A 357 38.33 -42.26 -122.03
N ALA A 358 38.35 -43.39 -121.32
CA ALA A 358 38.74 -44.67 -121.90
C ALA A 358 37.75 -45.17 -122.96
N ALA A 359 36.45 -44.95 -122.76
CA ALA A 359 35.41 -45.27 -123.74
C ALA A 359 35.51 -44.39 -125.00
N GLU A 360 35.78 -43.09 -124.85
CA GLU A 360 36.06 -42.19 -125.96
C GLU A 360 37.30 -42.64 -126.75
N LEU A 361 38.40 -42.97 -126.07
CA LEU A 361 39.60 -43.50 -126.70
C LEU A 361 39.32 -44.81 -127.44
N ALA A 362 38.52 -45.71 -126.85
CA ALA A 362 38.12 -46.97 -127.49
C ALA A 362 37.28 -46.72 -128.75
N ASN A 363 36.38 -45.73 -128.75
CA ASN A 363 35.62 -45.32 -129.94
C ASN A 363 36.54 -44.78 -131.04
N VAL A 364 37.51 -43.92 -130.70
CA VAL A 364 38.52 -43.41 -131.66
C VAL A 364 39.33 -44.57 -132.25
N ARG A 365 39.80 -45.51 -131.42
CA ARG A 365 40.49 -46.72 -131.91
C ARG A 365 39.60 -47.60 -132.77
N GLY A 366 38.31 -47.72 -132.45
CA GLY A 366 37.32 -48.42 -133.26
C GLY A 366 37.19 -47.79 -134.66
N GLN A 367 37.10 -46.47 -134.73
CA GLN A 367 37.06 -45.73 -136.00
C GLN A 367 38.36 -45.89 -136.80
N GLU A 368 39.53 -45.85 -136.15
CA GLU A 368 40.82 -46.13 -136.78
C GLU A 368 40.86 -47.54 -137.37
N ILE A 369 40.46 -48.56 -136.60
CA ILE A 369 40.40 -49.96 -137.06
C ILE A 369 39.46 -50.09 -138.25
N GLU A 370 38.29 -49.43 -138.23
CA GLU A 370 37.35 -49.45 -139.34
C GLU A 370 37.91 -48.78 -140.60
N SER A 371 38.62 -47.66 -140.44
CA SER A 371 39.34 -47.01 -141.56
C SER A 371 40.44 -47.92 -142.13
N LEU A 372 41.20 -48.61 -141.27
CA LEU A 372 42.22 -49.57 -141.69
C LEU A 372 41.59 -50.76 -142.42
N ASN A 373 40.47 -51.30 -141.94
CA ASN A 373 39.75 -52.37 -142.61
C ASN A 373 39.25 -51.96 -144.01
N GLN A 374 38.77 -50.72 -144.18
CA GLN A 374 38.39 -50.19 -145.48
C GLN A 374 39.60 -50.11 -146.44
N THR A 375 40.77 -49.71 -145.94
CA THR A 375 42.01 -49.70 -146.74
C THR A 375 42.49 -51.11 -147.10
N CYS A 376 42.43 -52.07 -146.18
CA CYS A 376 42.74 -53.47 -146.46
C CYS A 376 41.80 -54.05 -147.54
N ALA A 377 40.49 -53.79 -147.44
CA ALA A 377 39.52 -54.22 -148.45
C ALA A 377 39.76 -53.56 -149.84
N TYR A 378 40.26 -52.32 -149.87
CA TYR A 378 40.71 -51.67 -151.10
C TYR A 378 41.92 -52.39 -151.72
N PHE A 379 42.94 -52.69 -150.90
CA PHE A 379 44.14 -53.40 -151.36
C PHE A 379 43.82 -54.83 -151.82
N GLU A 380 42.92 -55.55 -151.13
CA GLU A 380 42.47 -56.89 -151.56
C GLU A 380 41.79 -56.85 -152.95
N ARG A 381 40.98 -55.82 -153.23
CA ARG A 381 40.38 -55.62 -154.56
C ARG A 381 41.43 -55.30 -155.63
N GLU A 382 42.45 -54.50 -155.32
CA GLU A 382 43.57 -54.25 -156.24
C GLU A 382 44.36 -55.52 -156.52
N MET A 383 44.68 -56.31 -155.48
CA MET A 383 45.40 -57.57 -155.62
C MET A 383 44.62 -58.57 -156.48
N ALA A 384 43.31 -58.67 -156.31
CA ALA A 384 42.45 -59.49 -157.18
C ALA A 384 42.45 -58.99 -158.64
N ALA A 385 42.43 -57.68 -158.85
CA ALA A 385 42.50 -57.08 -160.19
C ALA A 385 43.86 -57.27 -160.88
N ILE A 386 44.97 -57.32 -160.12
CA ILE A 386 46.31 -57.62 -160.63
C ILE A 386 46.43 -59.10 -160.97
N SER A 387 45.90 -59.99 -160.13
CA SER A 387 45.91 -61.44 -160.38
C SER A 387 45.19 -61.81 -161.69
N GLY A 388 44.05 -61.18 -161.98
CA GLY A 388 43.34 -61.38 -163.27
C GLY A 388 44.10 -60.87 -164.50
N ARG A 389 45.04 -59.92 -164.37
CA ARG A 389 45.89 -59.46 -165.49
C ARG A 389 47.05 -60.41 -165.80
N TYR A 390 47.57 -61.11 -164.79
CA TYR A 390 48.64 -62.10 -164.97
C TYR A 390 48.16 -63.38 -165.65
N GLU A 391 46.90 -63.76 -165.46
CA GLU A 391 46.31 -64.96 -166.09
C GLU A 391 46.10 -64.79 -167.61
N VAL A 392 45.84 -63.56 -168.08
CA VAL A 392 45.74 -63.23 -169.52
C VAL A 392 47.11 -63.17 -170.19
N ALA A 393 48.16 -62.71 -169.48
CA ALA A 393 49.52 -62.62 -170.01
C ALA A 393 50.18 -64.01 -170.23
N ALA A 394 49.79 -65.03 -169.46
CA ALA A 394 50.34 -66.38 -169.57
C ALA A 394 49.93 -67.13 -170.86
N THR A 395 48.84 -66.71 -171.53
CA THR A 395 48.38 -67.35 -172.77
C THR A 395 49.03 -66.81 -174.05
N HIS A 396 49.73 -65.67 -173.98
CA HIS A 396 50.42 -65.05 -175.11
C HIS A 396 51.91 -65.41 -175.24
N LEU A 397 52.55 -65.94 -174.18
CA LEU A 397 53.99 -66.28 -174.18
C LEU A 397 54.30 -67.67 -174.77
N ALA A 398 53.29 -68.53 -174.98
CA ALA A 398 53.50 -69.88 -175.52
C ALA A 398 53.67 -69.93 -177.06
N SER A 399 53.45 -68.83 -177.79
CA SER A 399 53.50 -68.81 -179.26
C SER A 399 54.75 -68.14 -179.87
N SER A 400 55.68 -67.60 -179.08
CA SER A 400 56.76 -66.73 -179.58
C SER A 400 58.19 -67.30 -179.54
N GLU A 401 58.46 -68.47 -178.94
CA GLU A 401 59.86 -68.93 -178.74
C GLU A 401 60.32 -70.10 -179.62
N ARG A 402 59.52 -70.52 -180.61
CA ARG A 402 59.99 -71.45 -181.67
C ARG A 402 60.85 -70.79 -182.77
N GLU A 403 61.21 -69.52 -182.62
CA GLU A 403 61.90 -68.75 -183.68
C GLU A 403 63.37 -68.37 -183.39
N VAL A 404 63.96 -68.75 -182.24
CA VAL A 404 65.32 -68.30 -181.86
C VAL A 404 66.39 -69.41 -181.84
N ASP A 405 66.07 -70.59 -182.40
CA ASP A 405 67.01 -71.70 -182.64
C ASP A 405 68.05 -71.45 -183.76
N ALA A 406 68.43 -70.19 -184.03
CA ALA A 406 69.15 -69.83 -185.26
C ALA A 406 70.48 -69.06 -185.16
N LEU A 407 71.11 -68.76 -184.00
CA LEU A 407 72.45 -68.11 -183.94
C LEU A 407 73.21 -68.44 -182.63
N LYS A 408 73.99 -69.51 -182.43
CA LYS A 408 75.34 -69.83 -182.98
C LYS A 408 76.32 -68.65 -183.14
N GLY A 409 77.35 -68.59 -182.29
CA GLY A 409 78.72 -68.23 -182.71
C GLY A 409 79.56 -67.23 -181.88
N VAL A 410 80.63 -67.76 -181.26
CA VAL A 410 82.03 -67.26 -181.28
C VAL A 410 82.57 -66.33 -180.15
N ASN A 411 83.71 -66.79 -179.62
CA ASN A 411 84.82 -66.13 -178.89
C ASN A 411 84.61 -65.79 -177.42
N ALA A 412 85.09 -66.55 -176.43
CA ALA A 412 86.39 -67.22 -176.30
C ALA A 412 87.59 -66.26 -176.37
N ARG A 413 88.30 -66.16 -175.22
CA ARG A 413 89.75 -66.40 -175.02
C ARG A 413 90.70 -65.23 -174.70
N LEU A 414 91.40 -65.48 -173.57
CA LEU A 414 92.84 -65.33 -173.30
C LEU A 414 93.30 -63.93 -172.90
N GLU A 415 93.81 -63.77 -171.68
CA GLU A 415 95.19 -64.19 -171.36
C GLU A 415 96.18 -63.54 -172.32
N TYR A 416 96.38 -62.24 -172.08
CA TYR A 416 97.70 -61.63 -172.11
C TYR A 416 97.97 -61.10 -170.69
N GLU A 417 98.08 -62.00 -169.73
CA GLU A 417 99.38 -62.40 -169.21
C GLU A 417 100.07 -61.29 -168.39
N THR A 418 100.03 -61.50 -167.08
CA THR A 418 101.26 -61.69 -166.29
C THR A 418 102.38 -60.66 -166.50
N LEU A 419 102.23 -59.45 -165.94
CA LEU A 419 103.39 -58.57 -165.67
C LEU A 419 103.20 -57.44 -164.62
N ALA A 420 102.30 -57.56 -163.62
CA ALA A 420 102.11 -56.51 -162.61
C ALA A 420 101.95 -57.01 -161.16
N VAL A 421 102.87 -57.86 -160.70
CA VAL A 421 102.99 -58.29 -159.29
C VAL A 421 104.09 -57.50 -158.53
N ALA A 422 104.56 -56.38 -159.08
CA ALA A 422 105.59 -55.55 -158.43
C ALA A 422 105.05 -54.36 -157.60
N GLU A 423 103.76 -54.01 -157.67
CA GLU A 423 103.21 -52.81 -156.98
C GLU A 423 102.46 -53.08 -155.66
N GLN A 424 102.21 -54.34 -155.28
CA GLN A 424 101.45 -54.64 -154.05
C GLN A 424 102.28 -54.56 -152.76
N ARG A 425 103.59 -54.29 -152.84
CA ARG A 425 104.47 -54.22 -151.65
C ARG A 425 104.54 -52.81 -151.01
N ASP A 426 104.13 -51.75 -151.74
CA ASP A 426 104.14 -50.38 -151.23
C ASP A 426 102.88 -50.00 -150.42
N ASN A 427 101.77 -50.73 -150.57
CA ASN A 427 100.51 -50.47 -149.83
C ASN A 427 100.50 -50.97 -148.37
N ALA A 428 101.49 -51.77 -147.94
CA ALA A 428 101.57 -52.23 -146.55
C ALA A 428 102.17 -51.19 -145.58
N MET A 429 102.91 -50.18 -146.08
CA MET A 429 103.54 -49.14 -145.24
C MET A 429 102.55 -48.05 -144.80
N GLY A 430 101.49 -47.79 -145.57
CA GLY A 430 100.44 -46.81 -145.24
C GLY A 430 99.54 -47.21 -144.07
N LEU A 431 99.37 -48.51 -143.82
CA LEU A 431 98.53 -49.03 -142.74
C LEU A 431 99.17 -48.90 -141.34
N LEU A 432 100.48 -48.74 -141.23
CA LEU A 432 101.17 -48.51 -139.96
C LEU A 432 101.06 -47.06 -139.47
N VAL A 433 101.13 -46.08 -140.38
CA VAL A 433 100.96 -44.65 -140.05
C VAL A 433 99.52 -44.34 -139.60
N ALA A 434 98.52 -45.03 -140.17
CA ALA A 434 97.11 -44.88 -139.77
C ALA A 434 96.82 -45.45 -138.36
N ARG A 435 97.60 -46.45 -137.88
CA ARG A 435 97.43 -46.99 -136.52
C ARG A 435 98.01 -46.07 -135.45
N ASP A 436 99.12 -45.39 -135.72
CA ASP A 436 99.69 -44.42 -134.76
C ASP A 436 98.78 -43.19 -134.58
N GLN A 437 98.14 -42.71 -135.66
CA GLN A 437 97.15 -41.64 -135.57
C GLN A 437 95.90 -42.05 -134.76
N HIS A 438 95.46 -43.32 -134.87
CA HIS A 438 94.36 -43.86 -134.06
C HIS A 438 94.74 -44.01 -132.57
N ILE A 439 95.98 -44.37 -132.28
CA ILE A 439 96.49 -44.46 -130.90
C ILE A 439 96.54 -43.08 -130.27
N ASP A 440 96.93 -42.05 -131.01
CA ASP A 440 96.95 -40.67 -130.50
C ASP A 440 95.54 -40.08 -130.35
N ALA A 441 94.60 -40.41 -131.24
CA ALA A 441 93.17 -40.08 -131.06
C ALA A 441 92.58 -40.74 -129.80
N LEU A 442 92.92 -42.01 -129.54
CA LEU A 442 92.49 -42.72 -128.33
C LEU A 442 93.11 -42.14 -127.05
N LYS A 443 94.35 -41.63 -127.10
CA LYS A 443 94.96 -40.91 -125.96
C LYS A 443 94.22 -39.61 -125.66
N GLN A 444 93.83 -38.84 -126.70
CA GLN A 444 93.06 -37.61 -126.53
C GLN A 444 91.66 -37.87 -125.95
N VAL A 445 90.97 -38.91 -126.43
CA VAL A 445 89.68 -39.34 -125.87
C VAL A 445 89.82 -39.79 -124.42
N LYS A 446 90.89 -40.50 -124.07
CA LYS A 446 91.17 -40.88 -122.68
C LYS A 446 91.40 -39.66 -121.77
N THR A 447 92.13 -38.65 -122.24
CA THR A 447 92.31 -37.42 -121.46
C THR A 447 91.01 -36.64 -121.26
N LEU A 448 90.12 -36.62 -122.26
CA LEU A 448 88.81 -35.99 -122.15
C LEU A 448 87.90 -36.73 -121.16
N PHE A 449 87.86 -38.07 -121.19
CA PHE A 449 87.11 -38.85 -120.19
C PHE A 449 87.65 -38.68 -118.78
N GLU A 450 88.98 -38.58 -118.60
CA GLU A 450 89.57 -38.33 -117.29
C GLU A 450 89.20 -36.93 -116.77
N GLN A 451 89.09 -35.93 -117.67
CA GLN A 451 88.60 -34.58 -117.35
C GLN A 451 87.10 -34.58 -117.00
N GLU A 452 86.25 -35.22 -117.79
CA GLU A 452 84.82 -35.37 -117.50
C GLU A 452 84.58 -36.11 -116.18
N ARG A 453 85.38 -37.14 -115.88
CA ARG A 453 85.30 -37.83 -114.60
C ARG A 453 85.70 -36.92 -113.43
N GLN A 454 86.67 -36.03 -113.63
CA GLN A 454 87.06 -35.04 -112.61
C GLN A 454 86.00 -33.95 -112.43
N THR A 455 85.35 -33.47 -113.50
CA THR A 455 84.24 -32.50 -113.39
C THR A 455 83.02 -33.12 -112.73
N LEU A 456 82.63 -34.34 -113.11
CA LEU A 456 81.55 -35.07 -112.43
C LEU A 456 81.87 -35.30 -110.95
N ALA A 457 83.11 -35.67 -110.61
CA ALA A 457 83.52 -35.82 -109.22
C ALA A 457 83.45 -34.49 -108.44
N ALA A 458 83.76 -33.36 -109.06
CA ALA A 458 83.61 -32.03 -108.47
C ALA A 458 82.12 -31.67 -108.27
N ASP A 459 81.27 -31.90 -109.27
CA ASP A 459 79.82 -31.65 -109.19
C ASP A 459 79.16 -32.53 -108.11
N TYR A 460 79.57 -33.81 -108.00
CA TYR A 460 79.11 -34.68 -106.91
C TYR A 460 79.56 -34.19 -105.54
N ALA A 461 80.77 -33.65 -105.41
CA ALA A 461 81.24 -33.07 -104.15
C ALA A 461 80.42 -31.82 -103.76
N GLU A 462 80.10 -30.95 -104.73
CA GLU A 462 79.26 -29.76 -104.50
C GLU A 462 77.81 -30.13 -104.11
N ILE A 463 77.23 -31.14 -104.77
CA ILE A 463 75.89 -31.65 -104.42
C ILE A 463 75.88 -32.22 -103.00
N VAL A 464 76.94 -32.91 -102.57
CA VAL A 464 77.06 -33.44 -101.21
C VAL A 464 77.19 -32.31 -100.18
N GLU A 465 77.95 -31.25 -100.46
CA GLU A 465 78.01 -30.08 -99.57
C GLU A 465 76.68 -29.33 -99.48
N LEU A 466 75.97 -29.15 -100.61
CA LEU A 466 74.63 -28.56 -100.64
C LEU A 466 73.60 -29.42 -99.90
N ALA A 467 73.71 -30.75 -99.98
CA ALA A 467 72.86 -31.67 -99.22
C ALA A 467 73.14 -31.57 -97.71
N ALA A 468 74.42 -31.44 -97.33
CA ALA A 468 74.82 -31.26 -95.93
C ALA A 468 74.35 -29.92 -95.35
N SER A 469 74.47 -28.82 -96.11
CA SER A 469 74.00 -27.50 -95.68
C SER A 469 72.47 -27.45 -95.53
N ARG A 470 71.72 -28.02 -96.49
CA ARG A 470 70.25 -28.17 -96.39
C ARG A 470 69.83 -29.05 -95.22
N ALA A 471 70.55 -30.12 -94.92
CA ALA A 471 70.26 -30.95 -93.74
C ALA A 471 70.43 -30.16 -92.43
N GLN A 472 71.46 -29.33 -92.32
CA GLN A 472 71.65 -28.44 -91.16
C GLN A 472 70.55 -27.36 -91.06
N GLU A 473 70.11 -26.80 -92.18
CA GLU A 473 68.98 -25.84 -92.20
C GLU A 473 67.67 -26.50 -91.75
N VAL A 474 67.38 -27.72 -92.23
CA VAL A 474 66.20 -28.49 -91.81
C VAL A 474 66.25 -28.76 -90.31
N GLU A 475 67.41 -29.09 -89.75
CA GLU A 475 67.52 -29.34 -88.31
C GLU A 475 67.34 -28.04 -87.48
N LYS A 476 67.87 -26.91 -87.95
CA LYS A 476 67.60 -25.58 -87.35
C LYS A 476 66.12 -25.21 -87.41
N LEU A 477 65.45 -25.47 -88.54
CA LEU A 477 64.01 -25.24 -88.70
C LEU A 477 63.17 -26.16 -87.80
N LYS A 478 63.61 -27.40 -87.59
CA LYS A 478 62.95 -28.34 -86.68
C LYS A 478 63.06 -27.89 -85.23
N GLN A 479 64.24 -27.39 -84.82
CA GLN A 479 64.45 -26.83 -83.49
C GLN A 479 63.59 -25.58 -83.25
N THR A 480 63.60 -24.62 -84.18
CA THR A 480 62.77 -23.41 -84.08
C THR A 480 61.27 -23.71 -84.08
N LYS A 481 60.82 -24.69 -84.88
CA LYS A 481 59.42 -25.15 -84.84
C LYS A 481 59.04 -25.72 -83.48
N SER A 482 59.92 -26.53 -82.87
CA SER A 482 59.67 -27.09 -81.54
C SER A 482 59.60 -26.00 -80.45
N GLN A 483 60.44 -24.97 -80.55
CA GLN A 483 60.43 -23.81 -79.65
C GLN A 483 59.13 -23.02 -79.80
N LEU A 484 58.70 -22.74 -81.04
CA LEU A 484 57.43 -22.06 -81.31
C LEU A 484 56.21 -22.86 -80.82
N GLU A 485 56.23 -24.18 -80.95
CA GLU A 485 55.18 -25.05 -80.41
C GLU A 485 55.12 -24.99 -78.87
N GLN A 486 56.28 -24.94 -78.21
CA GLN A 486 56.37 -24.75 -76.75
C GLN A 486 55.85 -23.37 -76.33
N GLU A 487 56.32 -22.29 -76.96
CA GLU A 487 55.87 -20.92 -76.69
C GLU A 487 54.37 -20.76 -76.91
N ARG A 488 53.83 -21.35 -77.98
CA ARG A 488 52.39 -21.34 -78.27
C ARG A 488 51.59 -22.10 -77.21
N SER A 489 52.13 -23.17 -76.62
CA SER A 489 51.49 -23.89 -75.53
C SER A 489 51.52 -23.11 -74.21
N LEU A 490 52.59 -22.36 -73.94
CA LEU A 490 52.71 -21.48 -72.77
C LEU A 490 51.74 -20.30 -72.87
N LEU A 491 51.68 -19.63 -74.01
CA LEU A 491 50.73 -18.55 -74.27
C LEU A 491 49.28 -19.02 -74.17
N ALA A 492 48.97 -20.25 -74.60
CA ALA A 492 47.64 -20.84 -74.41
C ALA A 492 47.30 -21.01 -72.92
N ARG A 493 48.25 -21.51 -72.11
CA ARG A 493 48.06 -21.63 -70.65
C ARG A 493 47.90 -20.28 -69.97
N GLU A 494 48.72 -19.28 -70.33
CA GLU A 494 48.60 -17.93 -69.79
C GLU A 494 47.25 -17.29 -70.13
N LYS A 495 46.74 -17.52 -71.35
CA LYS A 495 45.40 -17.05 -71.75
C LYS A 495 44.29 -17.75 -70.97
N ASP A 496 44.41 -19.05 -70.72
CA ASP A 496 43.46 -19.81 -69.90
C ASP A 496 43.50 -19.34 -68.44
N GLU A 497 44.68 -19.09 -67.89
CA GLU A 497 44.85 -18.52 -66.55
C GLU A 497 44.29 -17.11 -66.45
N ALA A 498 44.54 -16.24 -67.44
CA ALA A 498 43.96 -14.91 -67.50
C ALA A 498 42.43 -14.97 -67.55
N SER A 499 41.87 -15.91 -68.31
CA SER A 499 40.43 -16.14 -68.40
C SER A 499 39.85 -16.61 -67.05
N ARG A 500 40.53 -17.53 -66.36
CA ARG A 500 40.15 -17.97 -65.00
C ARG A 500 40.20 -16.83 -63.99
N ARG A 501 41.24 -15.99 -64.03
CA ARG A 501 41.35 -14.80 -63.17
C ARG A 501 40.22 -13.81 -63.45
N SER A 502 39.86 -13.60 -64.71
CA SER A 502 38.72 -12.74 -65.08
C SER A 502 37.39 -13.27 -64.55
N VAL A 503 37.14 -14.58 -64.63
CA VAL A 503 35.92 -15.20 -64.07
C VAL A 503 35.91 -15.06 -62.55
N ALA A 504 37.03 -15.33 -61.88
CA ALA A 504 37.14 -15.17 -60.43
C ALA A 504 36.90 -13.71 -59.99
N PHE A 505 37.42 -12.72 -60.72
CA PHE A 505 37.11 -11.31 -60.45
C PHE A 505 35.64 -10.98 -60.67
N GLN A 506 35.02 -11.56 -61.69
CA GLN A 506 33.59 -11.37 -61.94
C GLN A 506 32.74 -11.96 -60.80
N GLU A 507 33.08 -13.14 -60.30
CA GLU A 507 32.43 -13.76 -59.14
C GLU A 507 32.62 -12.92 -57.87
N GLN A 508 33.81 -12.37 -57.64
CA GLN A 508 34.06 -11.44 -56.52
C GLN A 508 33.23 -10.16 -56.64
N ILE A 509 33.08 -9.60 -57.84
CA ILE A 509 32.25 -8.41 -58.08
C ILE A 509 30.78 -8.71 -57.77
N GLU A 510 30.26 -9.85 -58.22
CA GLU A 510 28.86 -10.24 -57.92
C GLU A 510 28.66 -10.52 -56.43
N ALA A 511 29.62 -11.17 -55.76
CA ALA A 511 29.58 -11.37 -54.31
C ALA A 511 29.58 -10.02 -53.55
N LEU A 512 30.40 -9.06 -53.96
CA LEU A 512 30.42 -7.72 -53.37
C LEU A 512 29.12 -6.94 -53.64
N LYS A 513 28.49 -7.11 -54.81
CA LYS A 513 27.17 -6.51 -55.08
C LYS A 513 26.09 -7.08 -54.18
N LEU A 514 26.06 -8.40 -53.99
CA LEU A 514 25.11 -9.06 -53.08
C LEU A 514 25.32 -8.59 -51.64
N ALA A 515 26.57 -8.61 -51.15
CA ALA A 515 26.90 -8.13 -49.80
C ALA A 515 26.51 -6.66 -49.59
N LYS A 516 26.70 -5.80 -50.60
CA LYS A 516 26.28 -4.39 -50.54
C LYS A 516 24.75 -4.24 -50.48
N ALA A 517 24.01 -5.08 -51.20
CA ALA A 517 22.55 -5.10 -51.15
C ALA A 517 22.02 -5.56 -49.78
N GLU A 518 22.62 -6.62 -49.22
CA GLU A 518 22.31 -7.09 -47.86
C GLU A 518 22.59 -6.03 -46.81
N LEU A 519 23.74 -5.35 -46.89
CA LEU A 519 24.11 -4.29 -45.95
C LEU A 519 23.18 -3.08 -46.07
N SER A 520 22.74 -2.74 -47.28
CA SER A 520 21.70 -1.73 -47.52
C SER A 520 20.36 -2.13 -46.86
N GLN A 521 19.95 -3.40 -47.02
CA GLN A 521 18.72 -3.92 -46.41
C GLN A 521 18.81 -3.93 -44.87
N GLN A 522 19.95 -4.35 -44.32
CA GLN A 522 20.21 -4.30 -42.87
C GLN A 522 20.15 -2.86 -42.36
N LYS A 523 20.77 -1.90 -43.06
CA LYS A 523 20.72 -0.48 -42.70
C LYS A 523 19.29 0.07 -42.71
N ALA A 524 18.47 -0.31 -43.70
CA ALA A 524 17.06 0.06 -43.73
C ALA A 524 16.29 -0.54 -42.55
N SER A 525 16.49 -1.82 -42.23
CA SER A 525 15.85 -2.48 -41.09
C SER A 525 16.28 -1.92 -39.73
N LEU A 526 17.53 -1.48 -39.61
CA LEU A 526 18.02 -0.76 -38.43
C LEU A 526 17.38 0.63 -38.33
N GLY A 527 17.22 1.33 -39.46
CA GLY A 527 16.49 2.60 -39.53
C GLY A 527 15.06 2.46 -39.00
N THR A 528 14.31 1.45 -39.46
CA THR A 528 12.94 1.22 -38.97
C THR A 528 12.90 0.86 -37.48
N ARG A 529 13.84 0.05 -37.00
CA ARG A 529 13.95 -0.26 -35.56
C ARG A 529 14.28 0.97 -34.72
N HIS A 530 15.14 1.86 -35.20
CA HIS A 530 15.43 3.11 -34.51
C HIS A 530 14.23 4.05 -34.46
N GLU A 531 13.44 4.12 -35.53
CA GLU A 531 12.17 4.87 -35.54
C GLU A 531 11.14 4.28 -34.58
N GLU A 532 11.02 2.95 -34.49
CA GLU A 532 10.16 2.28 -33.51
C GLU A 532 10.62 2.55 -32.08
N VAL A 533 11.92 2.45 -31.79
CA VAL A 533 12.48 2.76 -30.48
C VAL A 533 12.25 4.24 -30.12
N ALA A 534 12.39 5.16 -31.07
CA ALA A 534 12.10 6.57 -30.86
C ALA A 534 10.61 6.81 -30.53
N ARG A 535 9.69 6.14 -31.24
CA ARG A 535 8.25 6.20 -30.93
C ARG A 535 7.95 5.67 -29.53
N LEU A 536 8.46 4.49 -29.18
CA LEU A 536 8.28 3.91 -27.85
C LEU A 536 8.85 4.80 -26.74
N ALA A 537 9.98 5.48 -26.99
CA ALA A 537 10.53 6.46 -26.06
C ALA A 537 9.60 7.66 -25.86
N THR A 538 9.00 8.19 -26.94
CA THR A 538 8.02 9.29 -26.83
C THR A 538 6.75 8.86 -26.11
N ASP A 539 6.27 7.64 -26.32
CA ASP A 539 5.07 7.13 -25.65
C ASP A 539 5.33 6.89 -24.15
N ARG A 540 6.48 6.33 -23.79
CA ARG A 540 6.90 6.21 -22.38
C ARG A 540 7.07 7.56 -21.70
N ALA A 541 7.61 8.57 -22.40
CA ALA A 541 7.70 9.92 -21.84
C ALA A 541 6.31 10.50 -21.53
N ARG A 542 5.32 10.31 -22.42
CA ARG A 542 3.93 10.72 -22.18
C ARG A 542 3.29 9.96 -21.01
N GLU A 543 3.55 8.65 -20.89
CA GLU A 543 3.06 7.82 -19.79
C GLU A 543 3.65 8.28 -18.44
N ILE A 544 4.95 8.57 -18.40
CA ILE A 544 5.63 9.12 -17.22
C ILE A 544 5.04 10.47 -16.84
N GLU A 545 4.80 11.37 -17.80
CA GLU A 545 4.14 12.65 -17.51
C GLU A 545 2.72 12.46 -16.96
N ALA A 546 1.94 11.54 -17.53
CA ALA A 546 0.59 11.24 -17.05
C ALA A 546 0.62 10.69 -15.61
N LEU A 547 1.51 9.73 -15.33
CA LEU A 547 1.70 9.18 -13.99
C LEU A 547 2.15 10.27 -13.00
N THR A 548 3.06 11.14 -13.39
CA THR A 548 3.52 12.26 -12.54
C THR A 548 2.36 13.21 -12.19
N ARG A 549 1.47 13.51 -13.15
CA ARG A 549 0.26 14.31 -12.90
C ARG A 549 -0.69 13.61 -11.91
N THR A 550 -0.93 12.31 -12.08
CA THR A 550 -1.80 11.54 -11.16
C THR A 550 -1.21 11.44 -9.77
N GLN A 551 0.12 11.27 -9.64
CA GLN A 551 0.80 11.24 -8.36
C GLN A 551 0.64 12.57 -7.61
N LYS A 552 0.81 13.70 -8.32
CA LYS A 552 0.58 15.04 -7.75
C LYS A 552 -0.87 15.24 -7.30
N GLN A 553 -1.86 14.74 -8.06
CA GLN A 553 -3.27 14.80 -7.68
C GLN A 553 -3.56 13.96 -6.42
N LEU A 554 -3.05 12.73 -6.36
CA LEU A 554 -3.20 11.88 -5.18
C LEU A 554 -2.56 12.48 -3.93
N GLU A 555 -1.41 13.15 -4.07
CA GLU A 555 -0.75 13.83 -2.96
C GLU A 555 -1.57 15.03 -2.46
N GLN A 556 -2.17 15.80 -3.38
CA GLN A 556 -3.12 16.86 -3.04
C GLN A 556 -4.37 16.29 -2.33
N GLU A 557 -4.95 15.21 -2.83
CA GLU A 557 -6.11 14.55 -2.20
C GLU A 557 -5.78 14.03 -0.79
N LYS A 558 -4.61 13.40 -0.62
CA LYS A 558 -4.13 12.96 0.70
C LYS A 558 -4.01 14.13 1.67
N SER A 559 -3.45 15.26 1.22
CA SER A 559 -3.35 16.46 2.07
C SER A 559 -4.73 17.03 2.45
N ALA A 560 -5.70 16.99 1.53
CA ALA A 560 -7.07 17.43 1.79
C ALA A 560 -7.80 16.48 2.76
N ILE A 561 -7.58 15.17 2.66
CA ILE A 561 -8.11 14.18 3.61
C ILE A 561 -7.51 14.39 4.99
N ALA A 562 -6.19 14.59 5.09
CA ALA A 562 -5.53 14.84 6.38
C ALA A 562 -6.07 16.11 7.08
N LEU A 563 -6.38 17.16 6.32
CA LEU A 563 -7.04 18.36 6.85
C LEU A 563 -8.45 18.04 7.38
N LYS A 564 -9.26 17.31 6.62
CA LYS A 564 -10.60 16.89 7.05
C LYS A 564 -10.57 15.98 8.27
N GLU A 565 -9.62 15.06 8.36
CA GLU A 565 -9.40 14.22 9.55
C GLU A 565 -9.00 15.06 10.76
N GLY A 566 -8.17 16.09 10.57
CA GLY A 566 -7.83 17.07 11.60
C GLY A 566 -9.04 17.88 12.08
N GLU A 567 -9.89 18.35 11.16
CA GLU A 567 -11.15 19.05 11.49
C GLU A 567 -12.13 18.14 12.24
N SER A 568 -12.31 16.89 11.77
CA SER A 568 -13.14 15.88 12.44
C SER A 568 -12.62 15.58 13.85
N SER A 569 -11.30 15.45 14.03
CA SER A 569 -10.68 15.24 15.34
C SER A 569 -10.94 16.41 16.30
N ARG A 570 -10.87 17.65 15.79
CA ARG A 570 -11.21 18.86 16.57
C ARG A 570 -12.68 18.87 16.96
N LEU A 571 -13.57 18.54 16.04
CA LEU A 571 -15.01 18.41 16.31
C LEU A 571 -15.29 17.35 17.38
N VAL A 572 -14.63 16.20 17.33
CA VAL A 572 -14.75 15.15 18.35
C VAL A 572 -14.29 15.63 19.72
N ILE A 573 -13.21 16.41 19.81
CA ILE A 573 -12.74 17.02 21.06
C ILE A 573 -13.81 17.99 21.61
N VAL A 574 -14.33 18.89 20.77
CA VAL A 574 -15.37 19.84 21.18
C VAL A 574 -16.65 19.13 21.63
N TYR A 575 -17.11 18.11 20.91
CA TYR A 575 -18.27 17.33 21.33
C TYR A 575 -18.02 16.57 22.63
N ARG A 576 -16.81 16.05 22.83
CA ARG A 576 -16.43 15.39 24.08
C ARG A 576 -16.47 16.38 25.25
N GLU A 577 -15.90 17.58 25.09
CA GLU A 577 -15.97 18.64 26.09
C GLU A 577 -17.41 19.05 26.40
N GLN A 578 -18.28 19.16 25.38
CA GLN A 578 -19.70 19.42 25.58
C GLN A 578 -20.41 18.30 26.37
N VAL A 579 -20.09 17.03 26.08
CA VAL A 579 -20.63 15.88 26.81
C VAL A 579 -20.15 15.88 28.26
N GLU A 580 -18.87 16.16 28.50
CA GLU A 580 -18.30 16.27 29.85
C GLU A 580 -18.96 17.41 30.65
N ALA A 581 -19.17 18.58 30.02
CA ALA A 581 -19.89 19.69 30.63
C ALA A 581 -21.35 19.35 30.97
N LEU A 582 -22.06 18.65 30.07
CA LEU A 582 -23.43 18.19 30.32
C LEU A 582 -23.49 17.14 31.43
N GLN A 583 -22.49 16.25 31.54
CA GLN A 583 -22.40 15.29 32.64
C GLN A 583 -22.20 15.99 33.98
N LEU A 584 -21.32 17.00 34.04
CA LEU A 584 -21.11 17.81 35.24
C LEU A 584 -22.39 18.55 35.65
N ALA A 585 -23.05 19.24 34.71
CA ALA A 585 -24.32 19.92 34.99
C ALA A 585 -25.43 18.96 35.47
N LYS A 586 -25.49 17.74 34.91
CA LYS A 586 -26.43 16.70 35.36
C LYS A 586 -26.09 16.21 36.76
N ALA A 587 -24.81 16.08 37.11
CA ALA A 587 -24.37 15.72 38.45
C ALA A 587 -24.75 16.82 39.46
N GLU A 588 -24.47 18.09 39.15
CA GLU A 588 -24.87 19.25 39.96
C GLU A 588 -26.38 19.30 40.18
N LEU A 589 -27.17 19.09 39.13
CA LEU A 589 -28.62 19.09 39.23
C LEU A 589 -29.15 17.91 40.06
N SER A 590 -28.49 16.75 40.00
CA SER A 590 -28.84 15.62 40.87
C SER A 590 -28.48 15.88 42.33
N GLN A 591 -27.36 16.55 42.60
CA GLN A 591 -26.98 17.00 43.93
C GLN A 591 -27.94 18.07 44.47
N GLN A 592 -28.34 19.04 43.64
CA GLN A 592 -29.35 20.03 44.00
C GLN A 592 -30.69 19.37 44.32
N LYS A 593 -31.14 18.40 43.51
CA LYS A 593 -32.35 17.61 43.79
C LYS A 593 -32.25 16.85 45.12
N ALA A 594 -31.11 16.25 45.43
CA ALA A 594 -30.88 15.60 46.71
C ALA A 594 -30.96 16.60 47.88
N SER A 595 -30.33 17.78 47.74
CA SER A 595 -30.38 18.84 48.76
C SER A 595 -31.78 19.45 48.94
N LEU A 596 -32.57 19.52 47.87
CA LEU A 596 -33.97 19.92 47.94
C LEU A 596 -34.81 18.82 48.61
N GLY A 597 -34.52 17.54 48.33
CA GLY A 597 -35.11 16.41 49.02
C GLY A 597 -34.89 16.47 50.53
N THR A 598 -33.64 16.70 50.98
CA THR A 598 -33.35 16.85 52.42
C THR A 598 -34.04 18.06 53.03
N ARG A 599 -34.10 19.20 52.32
CA ARG A 599 -34.85 20.39 52.78
C ARG A 599 -36.35 20.12 52.86
N HIS A 600 -36.94 19.38 51.93
CA HIS A 600 -38.34 19.00 51.99
C HIS A 600 -38.63 18.04 53.15
N GLU A 601 -37.72 17.09 53.43
CA GLU A 601 -37.82 16.23 54.61
C GLU A 601 -37.71 17.02 55.92
N GLU A 602 -36.80 18.00 56.00
CA GLU A 602 -36.69 18.92 57.14
C GLU A 602 -37.96 19.76 57.31
N VAL A 603 -38.49 20.34 56.22
CA VAL A 603 -39.76 21.09 56.26
C VAL A 603 -40.92 20.19 56.68
N ALA A 604 -40.97 18.95 56.22
CA ALA A 604 -41.98 17.97 56.65
C ALA A 604 -41.84 17.62 58.14
N ARG A 605 -40.62 17.49 58.66
CA ARG A 605 -40.37 17.31 60.10
C ARG A 605 -40.82 18.53 60.89
N LEU A 606 -40.42 19.74 60.48
CA LEU A 606 -40.85 20.98 61.13
C LEU A 606 -42.38 21.17 61.06
N ALA A 607 -43.03 20.74 59.99
CA ALA A 607 -44.49 20.77 59.88
C ALA A 607 -45.16 19.78 60.84
N THR A 608 -44.60 18.58 61.01
CA THR A 608 -45.12 17.61 62.00
C THR A 608 -44.86 18.06 63.44
N ASP A 609 -43.72 18.68 63.72
CA ASP A 609 -43.42 19.28 65.02
C ASP A 609 -44.34 20.46 65.33
N ARG A 610 -44.55 21.36 64.36
CA ARG A 610 -45.54 22.45 64.49
C ARG A 610 -46.96 21.93 64.66
N ALA A 611 -47.36 20.85 63.98
CA ALA A 611 -48.66 20.24 64.18
C ALA A 611 -48.83 19.72 65.61
N ARG A 612 -47.79 19.06 66.17
CA ARG A 612 -47.77 18.64 67.59
C ARG A 612 -47.83 19.82 68.54
N GLU A 613 -47.11 20.90 68.23
CA GLU A 613 -47.12 22.13 69.03
C GLU A 613 -48.49 22.81 69.00
N ILE A 614 -49.13 22.89 67.83
CA ILE A 614 -50.51 23.38 67.68
C ILE A 614 -51.49 22.49 68.44
N GLU A 615 -51.36 21.16 68.37
CA GLU A 615 -52.20 20.25 69.17
C GLU A 615 -52.00 20.47 70.67
N ALA A 616 -50.75 20.65 71.13
CA ALA A 616 -50.44 20.93 72.52
C ALA A 616 -51.04 22.28 72.96
N LEU A 617 -50.87 23.33 72.14
CA LEU A 617 -51.46 24.65 72.38
C LEU A 617 -52.99 24.61 72.35
N THR A 618 -53.60 23.80 71.50
CA THR A 618 -55.05 23.62 71.47
C THR A 618 -55.55 22.92 72.73
N ARG A 619 -54.80 21.93 73.24
CA ARG A 619 -55.11 21.27 74.52
C ARG A 619 -54.96 22.23 75.70
N THR A 620 -53.90 23.05 75.74
CA THR A 620 -53.73 24.04 76.81
C THR A 620 -54.76 25.16 76.71
N GLN A 621 -55.13 25.61 75.51
CA GLN A 621 -56.19 26.59 75.31
C GLN A 621 -57.53 26.03 75.79
N LYS A 622 -57.86 24.77 75.47
CA LYS A 622 -59.05 24.09 75.99
C LYS A 622 -59.03 23.95 77.52
N GLN A 623 -57.88 23.64 78.11
CA GLN A 623 -57.72 23.62 79.58
C GLN A 623 -57.93 25.00 80.19
N LEU A 624 -57.33 26.05 79.60
CA LEU A 624 -57.54 27.43 80.03
C LEU A 624 -58.99 27.87 79.89
N GLU A 625 -59.70 27.44 78.85
CA GLU A 625 -61.13 27.72 78.68
C GLU A 625 -61.97 26.99 79.73
N GLN A 626 -61.63 25.75 80.05
CA GLN A 626 -62.24 25.00 81.16
C GLN A 626 -61.97 25.68 82.50
N GLU A 627 -60.74 26.12 82.75
CA GLU A 627 -60.38 26.88 83.96
C GLU A 627 -61.10 28.22 84.02
N LYS A 628 -61.20 28.97 82.91
CA LYS A 628 -61.98 30.20 82.83
C LYS A 628 -63.46 29.95 83.10
N SER A 629 -64.04 28.87 82.59
CA SER A 629 -65.42 28.50 82.89
C SER A 629 -65.62 28.10 84.36
N ALA A 630 -64.63 27.44 84.97
CA ALA A 630 -64.63 27.11 86.38
C ALA A 630 -64.46 28.35 87.28
N ILE A 631 -63.62 29.30 86.87
CA ILE A 631 -63.48 30.61 87.52
C ILE A 631 -64.77 31.40 87.37
N ALA A 632 -65.39 31.45 86.19
CA ALA A 632 -66.69 32.11 85.98
C ALA A 632 -67.81 31.48 86.83
N LEU A 633 -67.79 30.16 87.03
CA LEU A 633 -68.66 29.48 88.00
C LEU A 633 -68.37 29.92 89.43
N LYS A 634 -67.11 30.00 89.85
CA LYS A 634 -66.71 30.49 91.18
C LYS A 634 -67.03 31.98 91.39
N GLU A 635 -66.91 32.81 90.37
CA GLU A 635 -67.32 34.21 90.38
C GLU A 635 -68.84 34.35 90.41
N GLY A 636 -69.58 33.45 89.74
CA GLY A 636 -71.03 33.33 89.84
C GLY A 636 -71.49 32.88 91.23
N GLU A 637 -70.81 31.92 91.85
CA GLU A 637 -71.03 31.50 93.24
C GLU A 637 -70.72 32.62 94.23
N SER A 638 -69.61 33.34 94.01
CA SER A 638 -69.25 34.52 94.81
C SER A 638 -70.27 35.65 94.60
N SER A 639 -70.79 35.85 93.39
CA SER A 639 -71.85 36.83 93.09
C SER A 639 -73.17 36.43 93.73
N ARG A 640 -73.50 35.13 93.79
CA ARG A 640 -74.65 34.63 94.56
C ARG A 640 -74.46 34.84 96.07
N LEU A 641 -73.26 34.64 96.59
CA LEU A 641 -72.91 34.96 97.98
C LEU A 641 -73.04 36.46 98.25
N VAL A 642 -72.61 37.32 97.33
CA VAL A 642 -72.81 38.78 97.42
C VAL A 642 -74.30 39.13 97.39
N ILE A 643 -75.10 38.52 96.51
CA ILE A 643 -76.57 38.71 96.50
C ILE A 643 -77.18 38.26 97.82
N VAL A 644 -76.79 37.10 98.38
CA VAL A 644 -77.28 36.62 99.69
C VAL A 644 -76.86 37.56 100.82
N TYR A 645 -75.62 38.08 100.79
CA TYR A 645 -75.17 39.08 101.76
C TYR A 645 -75.88 40.42 101.59
N GLN A 646 -76.25 40.79 100.36
CA GLN A 646 -76.95 42.03 100.06
C GLN A 646 -78.44 41.94 100.43
N GLU A 647 -79.09 40.79 100.23
CA GLU A 647 -80.42 40.47 100.78
C GLU A 647 -80.41 40.44 102.32
N GLN A 648 -79.33 39.93 102.94
CA GLN A 648 -79.14 40.03 104.40
C GLN A 648 -78.96 41.49 104.86
N VAL A 649 -78.28 42.33 104.08
CA VAL A 649 -78.17 43.76 104.38
C VAL A 649 -79.51 44.47 104.20
N GLU A 650 -80.28 44.18 103.16
CA GLU A 650 -81.62 44.78 102.94
C GLU A 650 -82.63 44.34 104.01
N THR A 651 -82.59 43.10 104.47
CA THR A 651 -83.40 42.64 105.62
C THR A 651 -82.98 43.29 106.93
N LEU A 652 -81.69 43.52 107.16
CA LEU A 652 -81.22 44.30 108.31
C LEU A 652 -81.59 45.79 108.20
N THR A 653 -81.61 46.35 106.98
CA THR A 653 -81.98 47.75 106.74
C THR A 653 -83.47 47.98 106.98
N THR A 654 -84.33 47.08 106.51
CA THR A 654 -85.77 47.11 106.79
C THR A 654 -86.08 46.94 108.29
N GLN A 655 -85.34 46.10 109.02
CA GLN A 655 -85.45 46.00 110.48
C GLN A 655 -85.02 47.29 111.19
N ILE A 656 -83.97 47.98 110.72
CA ILE A 656 -83.54 49.27 111.26
C ILE A 656 -84.57 50.37 110.96
N GLU A 657 -85.18 50.39 109.77
CA GLU A 657 -86.26 51.31 109.43
C GLU A 657 -87.52 51.07 110.27
N GLU A 658 -87.84 49.80 110.57
CA GLU A 658 -88.95 49.43 111.45
C GLU A 658 -88.70 49.85 112.91
N ILE A 659 -87.46 49.72 113.41
CA ILE A 659 -87.04 50.25 114.71
C ILE A 659 -87.12 51.79 114.72
N THR A 660 -86.73 52.45 113.63
CA THR A 660 -86.77 53.91 113.50
C THR A 660 -88.22 54.42 113.45
N ARG A 661 -89.11 53.69 112.79
CA ARG A 661 -90.55 53.97 112.76
C ARG A 661 -91.21 53.74 114.12
N LEU A 662 -90.88 52.65 114.82
CA LEU A 662 -91.35 52.40 116.19
C LEU A 662 -90.83 53.45 117.18
N ALA A 663 -89.61 53.97 116.98
CA ALA A 663 -89.08 55.09 117.75
C ALA A 663 -89.82 56.42 117.44
N ALA A 664 -90.17 56.68 116.18
CA ALA A 664 -90.97 57.85 115.79
C ALA A 664 -92.41 57.76 116.30
N ASP A 665 -93.01 56.57 116.33
CA ASP A 665 -94.36 56.35 116.87
C ASP A 665 -94.38 56.49 118.40
N ARG A 666 -93.38 55.98 119.11
CA ARG A 666 -93.18 56.28 120.55
C ARG A 666 -92.90 57.76 120.81
N GLY A 667 -92.19 58.45 119.92
CA GLY A 667 -91.97 59.89 120.00
C GLY A 667 -93.26 60.69 119.85
N ARG A 668 -94.16 60.28 118.93
CA ARG A 668 -95.50 60.86 118.76
C ARG A 668 -96.41 60.57 119.95
N GLU A 669 -96.37 59.37 120.52
CA GLU A 669 -97.09 59.04 121.75
C GLU A 669 -96.60 59.88 122.94
N ILE A 670 -95.29 60.09 123.09
CA ILE A 670 -94.73 60.95 124.13
C ILE A 670 -95.14 62.42 123.94
N GLU A 671 -95.21 62.90 122.69
CA GLU A 671 -95.61 64.28 122.40
C GLU A 671 -97.12 64.49 122.61
N ILE A 672 -97.95 63.50 122.26
CA ILE A 672 -99.39 63.48 122.59
C ILE A 672 -99.58 63.44 124.11
N MET A 673 -98.79 62.66 124.84
CA MET A 673 -98.83 62.60 126.31
C MET A 673 -98.35 63.91 126.96
N LYS A 674 -97.36 64.61 126.38
CA LYS A 674 -96.96 65.96 126.81
C LYS A 674 -98.04 66.99 126.56
N GLN A 675 -98.68 66.97 125.40
CA GLN A 675 -99.78 67.90 125.07
C GLN A 675 -101.04 67.61 125.90
N ALA A 676 -101.32 66.34 126.24
CA ALA A 676 -102.38 65.96 127.17
C ALA A 676 -102.07 66.42 128.61
N LYS A 677 -100.81 66.32 129.06
CA LYS A 677 -100.39 66.83 130.38
C LYS A 677 -100.43 68.35 130.48
N ALA A 678 -100.05 69.07 129.42
CA ALA A 678 -100.16 70.52 129.36
C ALA A 678 -101.63 71.00 129.37
N LYS A 679 -102.53 70.30 128.67
CA LYS A 679 -103.98 70.58 128.71
C LYS A 679 -104.61 70.29 130.08
N LEU A 680 -104.17 69.24 130.78
CA LEU A 680 -104.60 68.92 132.14
C LEU A 680 -104.14 69.96 133.18
N GLU A 681 -102.94 70.52 133.03
CA GLU A 681 -102.47 71.63 133.89
C GLU A 681 -103.16 72.95 133.58
N GLN A 682 -103.51 73.21 132.30
CA GLN A 682 -104.27 74.38 131.89
C GLN A 682 -105.74 74.33 132.35
N GLU A 683 -106.36 73.13 132.38
CA GLU A 683 -107.70 72.91 132.96
C GLU A 683 -107.71 73.00 134.49
N LYS A 684 -106.63 72.58 135.18
CA LYS A 684 -106.47 72.79 136.63
C LYS A 684 -106.36 74.27 137.00
N ALA A 685 -105.62 75.07 136.23
CA ALA A 685 -105.50 76.52 136.46
C ALA A 685 -106.81 77.27 136.17
N LEU A 686 -107.59 76.84 135.17
CA LEU A 686 -108.90 77.42 134.84
C LEU A 686 -110.02 77.04 135.83
N LEU A 687 -109.97 75.83 136.41
CA LEU A 687 -110.90 75.42 137.47
C LEU A 687 -110.64 76.14 138.81
N GLN A 688 -109.38 76.49 139.09
CA GLN A 688 -109.02 77.25 140.30
C GLN A 688 -109.44 78.74 140.21
N GLY A 689 -109.42 79.34 139.02
CA GLY A 689 -109.98 80.69 138.79
C GLY A 689 -111.51 80.76 138.86
N ARG A 690 -112.22 79.70 138.47
CA ARG A 690 -113.70 79.63 138.58
C ARG A 690 -114.20 79.48 140.03
N HIS A 691 -113.38 79.02 140.96
CA HIS A 691 -113.72 78.96 142.38
C HIS A 691 -113.56 80.32 143.10
N ASP A 692 -112.65 81.18 142.66
CA ASP A 692 -112.48 82.53 143.23
C ASP A 692 -113.51 83.55 142.72
N ASP A 693 -114.04 83.35 141.51
CA ASP A 693 -115.11 84.18 140.94
C ASP A 693 -116.51 83.81 141.48
N THR A 694 -116.74 82.54 141.83
CA THR A 694 -117.98 82.11 142.50
C THR A 694 -118.06 82.58 143.96
N ALA A 695 -116.92 82.86 144.61
CA ALA A 695 -116.86 83.47 145.94
C ALA A 695 -117.16 84.99 145.95
N LYS A 696 -116.89 85.70 144.85
CA LYS A 696 -117.18 87.16 144.73
C LYS A 696 -118.64 87.45 144.36
N LEU A 697 -119.24 86.64 143.49
CA LEU A 697 -120.67 86.72 143.15
C LEU A 697 -121.59 86.43 144.36
N ALA A 698 -121.21 85.49 145.24
CA ALA A 698 -121.97 85.20 146.45
C ALA A 698 -121.95 86.36 147.48
N ALA A 699 -120.87 87.16 147.54
CA ALA A 699 -120.76 88.30 148.43
C ALA A 699 -121.56 89.53 147.94
N ASP A 700 -121.67 89.73 146.63
CA ASP A 700 -122.46 90.82 146.04
C ASP A 700 -123.96 90.55 146.07
N HIS A 701 -124.39 89.30 145.94
CA HIS A 701 -125.80 88.90 146.09
C HIS A 701 -126.33 89.15 147.52
N LEU A 702 -125.48 89.03 148.55
CA LEU A 702 -125.87 89.28 149.94
C LEU A 702 -126.03 90.78 150.27
N LYS A 703 -125.27 91.66 149.59
CA LYS A 703 -125.46 93.12 149.68
C LYS A 703 -126.71 93.59 148.93
N GLN A 704 -127.07 92.93 147.83
CA GLN A 704 -128.31 93.24 147.12
C GLN A 704 -129.55 92.81 147.92
N ILE A 705 -129.50 91.67 148.62
CA ILE A 705 -130.62 91.20 149.44
C ILE A 705 -130.89 92.14 150.63
N SER A 706 -129.87 92.67 151.31
CA SER A 706 -130.07 93.63 152.41
C SER A 706 -130.64 94.97 151.93
N SER A 707 -130.28 95.42 150.73
CA SER A 707 -130.81 96.66 150.13
C SER A 707 -132.27 96.54 149.68
N LEU A 708 -132.71 95.34 149.26
CA LEU A 708 -134.11 95.08 148.88
C LEU A 708 -135.02 94.98 150.10
N GLN A 709 -134.52 94.50 151.24
CA GLN A 709 -135.27 94.42 152.49
C GLN A 709 -135.59 95.80 153.09
N GLN A 710 -134.69 96.78 152.92
CA GLN A 710 -134.92 98.16 153.37
C GLN A 710 -135.93 98.92 152.47
N ARG A 711 -136.04 98.52 151.19
CA ARG A 711 -137.03 99.07 150.25
C ARG A 711 -138.46 98.63 150.54
N LEU A 712 -138.64 97.38 150.99
CA LEU A 712 -139.95 96.82 151.32
C LEU A 712 -140.59 97.51 152.54
N GLN A 713 -139.79 97.88 153.54
CA GLN A 713 -140.27 98.65 154.70
C GLN A 713 -140.72 100.08 154.33
N SER A 714 -140.19 100.66 153.25
CA SER A 714 -140.61 101.99 152.78
C SER A 714 -141.90 101.97 151.93
N GLN A 715 -142.23 100.83 151.30
CA GLN A 715 -143.45 100.70 150.50
C GLN A 715 -144.69 100.48 151.37
N GLN A 716 -144.57 99.79 152.50
CA GLN A 716 -145.71 99.57 153.40
C GLN A 716 -146.23 100.85 154.07
N VAL A 717 -145.43 101.92 154.17
CA VAL A 717 -145.87 103.22 154.68
C VAL A 717 -146.67 104.01 153.63
N LYS A 718 -146.45 103.74 152.33
CA LYS A 718 -147.12 104.45 151.22
C LYS A 718 -148.47 103.86 150.84
N ASP A 719 -148.69 102.57 151.06
CA ASP A 719 -149.98 101.93 150.77
C ASP A 719 -151.08 102.34 151.77
N VAL A 720 -150.70 102.77 152.97
CA VAL A 720 -151.63 103.37 153.96
C VAL A 720 -152.12 104.77 153.53
N GLU A 721 -151.35 105.46 152.70
CA GLU A 721 -151.63 106.83 152.25
C GLU A 721 -152.50 106.88 150.97
N VAL A 722 -152.47 105.81 150.15
CA VAL A 722 -153.27 105.69 148.92
C VAL A 722 -154.71 105.24 149.22
N SER A 723 -154.90 104.38 150.24
CA SER A 723 -156.23 103.89 150.63
C SER A 723 -157.14 105.01 151.19
N THR A 724 -156.58 105.97 151.93
CA THR A 724 -157.31 107.13 152.45
C THR A 724 -157.73 108.13 151.38
N ARG A 725 -157.09 108.11 150.20
CA ARG A 725 -157.41 108.97 149.05
C ARG A 725 -158.47 108.38 148.12
N GLN A 726 -158.62 107.06 148.10
CA GLN A 726 -159.57 106.37 147.22
C GLN A 726 -161.02 106.36 147.72
N GLN A 727 -161.28 106.51 149.03
CA GLN A 727 -162.66 106.58 149.52
C GLN A 727 -163.28 107.99 149.49
N LEU A 728 -162.47 109.06 149.60
CA LEU A 728 -162.95 110.44 149.41
C LEU A 728 -163.43 110.68 147.95
N MET A 729 -162.87 109.93 147.00
CA MET A 729 -163.24 109.97 145.58
C MET A 729 -164.58 109.28 145.29
N HIS A 730 -164.94 108.25 146.08
CA HIS A 730 -166.22 107.56 145.93
C HIS A 730 -167.40 108.36 146.52
N GLU A 731 -167.16 109.24 147.49
CA GLU A 731 -168.16 110.19 148.01
C GLU A 731 -168.51 111.32 147.02
N GLU A 732 -167.55 111.74 146.18
CA GLU A 732 -167.78 112.76 145.14
C GLU A 732 -168.52 112.18 143.92
N MET A 733 -168.26 110.90 143.57
CA MET A 733 -168.94 110.20 142.46
C MET A 733 -170.45 109.98 142.71
N ALA A 734 -170.87 109.73 143.95
CA ALA A 734 -172.29 109.54 144.27
C ALA A 734 -173.10 110.85 144.25
N LYS A 735 -172.47 112.00 144.49
CA LYS A 735 -173.13 113.33 144.36
C LYS A 735 -173.34 113.74 142.90
N ALA A 736 -172.55 113.21 141.97
CA ALA A 736 -172.67 113.48 140.53
C ALA A 736 -173.77 112.63 139.86
N GLU A 737 -174.04 111.40 140.34
CA GLU A 737 -175.17 110.59 139.84
C GLU A 737 -176.53 111.18 140.25
N ALA A 738 -176.62 111.82 141.42
CA ALA A 738 -177.83 112.54 141.85
C ALA A 738 -178.17 113.78 140.98
N GLN A 739 -177.26 114.27 140.12
CA GLN A 739 -177.50 115.39 139.21
C GLN A 739 -177.83 114.98 137.76
N ILE A 740 -177.54 113.73 137.36
CA ILE A 740 -177.84 113.23 136.00
C ILE A 740 -179.25 112.62 135.92
N ASP A 741 -179.78 112.06 137.00
CA ASP A 741 -181.17 111.55 137.01
C ASP A 741 -182.22 112.66 137.15
N LEU A 742 -181.87 113.83 137.69
CA LEU A 742 -182.74 115.02 137.72
C LEU A 742 -182.93 115.67 136.34
N ILE A 743 -182.08 115.35 135.34
CA ILE A 743 -182.21 115.84 133.95
C ILE A 743 -182.91 114.81 133.05
N LYS A 744 -182.93 113.53 133.45
CA LYS A 744 -183.74 112.50 132.76
C LYS A 744 -185.24 112.59 133.06
N GLU A 745 -185.66 113.41 134.02
CA GLU A 745 -187.06 113.80 134.19
C GLU A 745 -187.61 114.71 133.07
N MET A 746 -186.80 115.25 132.15
CA MET A 746 -187.27 116.35 131.29
C MET A 746 -187.47 116.10 129.79
N PHE A 747 -187.00 114.99 129.18
CA PHE A 747 -187.03 114.85 127.70
C PHE A 747 -187.74 113.64 127.10
N LEU A 748 -188.25 112.69 127.90
CA LEU A 748 -189.12 111.63 127.39
C LEU A 748 -190.25 111.34 128.38
N GLY A 749 -191.27 112.18 128.33
CA GLY A 749 -192.63 111.75 128.58
C GLY A 749 -193.21 111.24 127.27
N GLU A 750 -193.49 109.94 127.20
CA GLU A 750 -194.86 109.46 127.20
C GLU A 750 -194.91 107.93 127.27
N TRP A 751 -195.69 107.46 128.25
CA TRP A 751 -196.51 106.24 128.24
C TRP A 751 -196.01 104.90 128.82
N ARG A 752 -196.83 104.56 129.84
CA ARG A 752 -197.42 103.29 130.30
C ARG A 752 -196.57 102.28 131.04
N ALA A 753 -197.10 102.05 132.25
CA ALA A 753 -197.60 100.78 132.78
C ALA A 753 -196.68 99.57 132.63
#